data_AF-A0A844MZ26-F1
#
_entry.id   AF-A0A844MZ26-F1
#
_cell.length_a   1.000
_cell.length_b   1.000
_cell.length_c   1.000
_cell.angle_alpha   90.00
_cell.angle_beta   90.00
_cell.angle_gamma   90.00
#
_symmetry.space_group_name_H-M   'P 1'
#
loop_
_entity.id
_entity.type
_entity.pdbx_description
1 polymer ?
#
loop_
_entity_poly.entity_id
_entity_poly.type
_entity_poly.pdbx_seq_one_letter_code
_entity_poly.pdbx_strand_id
1 'polypeptide(L)'
;MSKLLETKVNELFEATKDLMSREEIEPYCEQFNTWLNTQTSYSNESLGTVLSRAGFYKKFKSITNLVPGQNAVIVPKHDENGNVTGTTIKHLCLVLCGLTQEQWDERNQTTRVTDRLSNEGQEIDPDKYLEVTGRLLESEDPHELAVGLIAATGRRPHEILARATFFPIQGQSYKVMFSGQGKKRGQDTSFEIGTLYPGEYIIKCLNRLRKEPGTKALLKEVANEFSDLAEQNRAIDNRRGQSLRRVVKEYFGDKYSDNLVLELRQGDDQNNNKALRAACAALIIERDYPGSIGSKMLAFGRFLGHIAPNDKPSDKDLNHIVTTLGYSDYYVTKPIPYPIAPQKEKTASVRVTEADFETIKNLQSKLALSNQQSVVSHLLNFYENATKEVLEAKSQCDRLKEELAQANDQIIKLKEEISVMQQQLEQQPEQQPEPQPQPKQQPQPQVAGGDLRAMIQEIIREELQGMQVNTTPTPTSIPQVKTTQSVEQTKPIANWEEFSDKELWESKAKGSAEEKVRRAFLAIASYNDTLATGDNDRLAITNQALRELSGANGMVIGDWIKAHADEVVSHNTKHGMGNSKDPSKTETYYNKRHRSKRITELLQLINDKFLDGQAMKAGKSEDASVTANPAEQTTTTVSSKTITLKATEASLMDIEHTLRQNPGWTVTTKDGKKVVAVYTLNEASEVVKV
;
A
#
# COMPACT_ATOMS: atom_id res chain seq x y z
N MET A 1 1.87 -20.15 25.79
CA MET A 1 0.45 -20.04 26.20
C MET A 1 -0.42 -21.21 25.75
N SER A 2 -0.84 -21.38 24.49
CA SER A 2 -1.89 -22.39 24.13
C SER A 2 -1.68 -23.80 24.70
N LYS A 3 -0.47 -24.38 24.59
CA LYS A 3 -0.16 -25.70 25.18
C LYS A 3 -0.24 -25.74 26.71
N LEU A 4 0.08 -24.64 27.40
CA LEU A 4 0.00 -24.57 28.87
C LEU A 4 -1.46 -24.56 29.35
N LEU A 5 -2.36 -23.85 28.66
CA LEU A 5 -3.79 -23.93 28.94
C LEU A 5 -4.33 -25.33 28.65
N GLU A 6 -3.90 -25.97 27.56
CA GLU A 6 -4.25 -27.35 27.25
C GLU A 6 -3.78 -28.32 28.35
N THR A 7 -2.57 -28.15 28.89
CA THR A 7 -2.10 -28.84 30.10
C THR A 7 -3.00 -28.56 31.31
N LYS A 8 -3.35 -27.30 31.61
CA LYS A 8 -4.23 -26.97 32.76
C LYS A 8 -5.67 -27.48 32.60
N VAL A 9 -6.19 -27.53 31.38
CA VAL A 9 -7.49 -28.16 31.07
C VAL A 9 -7.40 -29.69 31.20
N ASN A 10 -6.26 -30.30 30.88
CA ASN A 10 -6.03 -31.72 31.15
C ASN A 10 -5.93 -31.99 32.66
N GLU A 11 -5.14 -31.22 33.42
CA GLU A 11 -5.02 -31.34 34.88
C GLU A 11 -6.40 -31.22 35.56
N LEU A 12 -7.18 -30.18 35.24
CA LEU A 12 -8.53 -29.99 35.78
C LEU A 12 -9.45 -31.17 35.41
N PHE A 13 -9.39 -31.66 34.17
CA PHE A 13 -10.23 -32.78 33.72
C PHE A 13 -9.88 -34.08 34.42
N GLU A 14 -8.60 -34.47 34.47
CA GLU A 14 -8.18 -35.71 35.14
C GLU A 14 -8.43 -35.66 36.66
N ALA A 15 -8.36 -34.47 37.28
CA ALA A 15 -8.67 -34.28 38.69
C ALA A 15 -10.18 -34.31 39.02
N THR A 16 -11.07 -33.98 38.07
CA THR A 16 -12.51 -33.79 38.35
C THR A 16 -13.48 -34.73 37.64
N LYS A 17 -13.04 -35.49 36.63
CA LYS A 17 -13.91 -36.38 35.81
C LYS A 17 -14.63 -37.49 36.59
N ASP A 18 -14.04 -37.97 37.69
CA ASP A 18 -14.53 -39.11 38.48
C ASP A 18 -15.14 -38.66 39.83
N LEU A 19 -15.12 -37.36 40.13
CA LEU A 19 -15.68 -36.80 41.36
C LEU A 19 -17.21 -36.75 41.31
N MET A 20 -17.85 -36.89 42.48
CA MET A 20 -19.30 -37.05 42.59
C MET A 20 -19.99 -36.02 43.50
N SER A 21 -19.26 -35.11 44.13
CA SER A 21 -19.84 -34.00 44.91
C SER A 21 -19.41 -32.63 44.39
N ARG A 22 -20.14 -31.57 44.76
CA ARG A 22 -19.75 -30.19 44.44
C ARG A 22 -18.54 -29.78 45.25
N GLU A 23 -18.52 -30.19 46.51
CA GLU A 23 -17.55 -29.88 47.55
C GLU A 23 -16.14 -30.39 47.17
N GLU A 24 -16.04 -31.52 46.47
CA GLU A 24 -14.78 -32.01 45.90
C GLU A 24 -14.37 -31.27 44.61
N ILE A 25 -15.34 -30.91 43.75
CA ILE A 25 -15.08 -30.34 42.41
C ILE A 25 -14.73 -28.84 42.45
N GLU A 26 -15.40 -28.08 43.32
CA GLU A 26 -15.33 -26.62 43.36
C GLU A 26 -13.92 -26.07 43.67
N PRO A 27 -13.14 -26.64 44.63
CA PRO A 27 -11.77 -26.18 44.90
C PRO A 27 -10.83 -26.30 43.68
N TYR A 28 -10.97 -27.32 42.84
CA TYR A 28 -10.19 -27.43 41.59
C TYR A 28 -10.63 -26.40 40.55
N CYS A 29 -11.92 -26.08 40.51
CA CYS A 29 -12.46 -25.04 39.64
C CYS A 29 -11.98 -23.64 40.06
N GLU A 30 -11.98 -23.34 41.36
CA GLU A 30 -11.44 -22.09 41.92
C GLU A 30 -9.93 -21.95 41.64
N GLN A 31 -9.15 -23.01 41.81
CA GLN A 31 -7.72 -23.01 41.48
C GLN A 31 -7.48 -22.78 39.98
N PHE A 32 -8.24 -23.44 39.10
CA PHE A 32 -8.16 -23.23 37.65
C PHE A 32 -8.53 -21.80 37.26
N ASN A 33 -9.62 -21.25 37.81
CA ASN A 33 -10.07 -19.88 37.54
C ASN A 33 -9.07 -18.83 38.08
N THR A 34 -8.51 -19.07 39.27
CA THR A 34 -7.46 -18.20 39.86
C THR A 34 -6.21 -18.21 38.99
N TRP A 35 -5.76 -19.38 38.55
CA TRP A 35 -4.65 -19.49 37.59
C TRP A 35 -4.97 -18.79 36.26
N LEU A 36 -6.17 -19.00 35.72
CA LEU A 36 -6.62 -18.42 34.45
C LEU A 36 -6.63 -16.89 34.51
N ASN A 37 -7.11 -16.31 35.60
CA ASN A 37 -7.22 -14.86 35.79
C ASN A 37 -5.91 -14.18 36.20
N THR A 38 -4.95 -14.91 36.79
CA THR A 38 -3.67 -14.33 37.26
C THR A 38 -2.48 -14.63 36.34
N GLN A 39 -2.51 -15.74 35.59
CA GLN A 39 -1.40 -16.20 34.72
C GLN A 39 -1.72 -16.06 33.23
N THR A 40 -2.87 -15.50 32.86
CA THR A 40 -3.26 -15.25 31.45
C THR A 40 -3.89 -13.87 31.29
N SER A 41 -3.97 -13.39 30.05
CA SER A 41 -4.57 -12.11 29.67
C SER A 41 -5.70 -12.27 28.64
N TYR A 42 -6.48 -13.35 28.77
CA TYR A 42 -7.61 -13.61 27.86
C TYR A 42 -8.82 -12.72 28.19
N SER A 43 -9.25 -11.88 27.24
CA SER A 43 -10.53 -11.17 27.32
C SER A 43 -11.71 -12.14 27.25
N ASN A 44 -12.88 -11.78 27.80
CA ASN A 44 -14.13 -12.56 27.75
C ASN A 44 -14.47 -13.03 26.31
N GLU A 45 -14.38 -12.11 25.34
CA GLU A 45 -14.51 -12.36 23.90
C GLU A 45 -13.63 -13.52 23.39
N SER A 46 -12.38 -13.56 23.87
CA SER A 46 -11.37 -14.53 23.46
C SER A 46 -11.52 -15.85 24.23
N LEU A 47 -11.94 -15.79 25.49
CA LEU A 47 -11.88 -16.89 26.45
C LEU A 47 -12.65 -18.12 25.97
N GLY A 48 -13.89 -17.96 25.50
CA GLY A 48 -14.69 -19.07 24.95
C GLY A 48 -14.03 -19.75 23.75
N THR A 49 -13.38 -18.97 22.87
CA THR A 49 -12.60 -19.49 21.74
C THR A 49 -11.37 -20.27 22.23
N VAL A 50 -10.72 -19.78 23.27
CA VAL A 50 -9.44 -20.29 23.79
C VAL A 50 -9.64 -21.57 24.61
N LEU A 51 -10.63 -21.60 25.53
CA LEU A 51 -11.07 -22.83 26.21
C LEU A 51 -11.56 -23.90 25.22
N SER A 52 -12.31 -23.52 24.18
CA SER A 52 -12.74 -24.47 23.14
C SER A 52 -11.59 -25.01 22.29
N ARG A 53 -10.48 -24.27 22.15
CA ARG A 53 -9.26 -24.77 21.47
C ARG A 53 -8.47 -25.74 22.33
N ALA A 54 -8.41 -25.49 23.64
CA ALA A 54 -7.83 -26.41 24.62
C ALA A 54 -8.70 -27.65 24.92
N GLY A 55 -9.82 -27.84 24.20
CA GLY A 55 -10.66 -29.03 24.30
C GLY A 55 -11.57 -29.10 25.55
N PHE A 56 -11.59 -28.06 26.40
CA PHE A 56 -12.36 -28.01 27.64
C PHE A 56 -13.83 -28.44 27.47
N TYR A 57 -14.56 -27.75 26.59
CA TYR A 57 -15.96 -28.05 26.28
C TYR A 57 -16.19 -29.40 25.59
N LYS A 58 -15.15 -30.05 25.04
CA LYS A 58 -15.24 -31.40 24.46
C LYS A 58 -15.11 -32.45 25.56
N LYS A 59 -14.08 -32.32 26.41
CA LYS A 59 -13.75 -33.24 27.51
C LYS A 59 -14.87 -33.36 28.54
N PHE A 60 -15.35 -32.24 29.08
CA PHE A 60 -16.44 -32.27 30.06
C PHE A 60 -17.82 -32.60 29.47
N LYS A 61 -17.96 -32.68 28.14
CA LYS A 61 -19.15 -33.22 27.45
C LYS A 61 -19.04 -34.70 27.09
N SER A 62 -17.88 -35.33 27.29
CA SER A 62 -17.70 -36.79 27.15
C SER A 62 -17.83 -37.55 28.47
N ILE A 63 -18.05 -36.87 29.60
CA ILE A 63 -18.41 -37.48 30.88
C ILE A 63 -19.86 -37.97 30.80
N THR A 64 -20.11 -39.23 31.15
CA THR A 64 -21.42 -39.90 31.03
C THR A 64 -22.09 -40.18 32.38
N ASN A 65 -21.30 -40.29 33.45
CA ASN A 65 -21.69 -40.48 34.85
C ASN A 65 -22.19 -39.17 35.50
N LEU A 66 -23.08 -38.45 34.83
CA LEU A 66 -23.61 -37.15 35.28
C LEU A 66 -24.85 -37.32 36.16
N VAL A 67 -24.75 -36.91 37.43
CA VAL A 67 -25.86 -36.95 38.40
C VAL A 67 -26.27 -35.51 38.79
N PRO A 68 -27.50 -35.07 38.46
CA PRO A 68 -28.02 -33.77 38.87
C PRO A 68 -27.96 -33.52 40.38
N GLY A 69 -27.47 -32.36 40.80
CA GLY A 69 -27.30 -31.98 42.20
C GLY A 69 -26.07 -32.60 42.88
N GLN A 70 -25.30 -33.42 42.15
CA GLN A 70 -24.03 -34.01 42.56
C GLN A 70 -22.90 -33.40 41.71
N ASN A 71 -22.33 -34.14 40.76
CA ASN A 71 -21.31 -33.62 39.83
C ASN A 71 -21.88 -32.84 38.63
N ALA A 72 -23.21 -32.72 38.52
CA ALA A 72 -23.85 -32.09 37.37
C ALA A 72 -25.04 -31.19 37.75
N VAL A 73 -25.36 -30.25 36.85
CA VAL A 73 -26.51 -29.34 36.96
C VAL A 73 -27.43 -29.46 35.75
N ILE A 74 -28.73 -29.27 35.99
CA ILE A 74 -29.75 -29.18 34.95
C ILE A 74 -29.81 -27.74 34.47
N VAL A 75 -29.68 -27.52 33.16
CA VAL A 75 -29.74 -26.20 32.53
C VAL A 75 -30.88 -26.19 31.50
N PRO A 76 -31.72 -25.14 31.43
CA PRO A 76 -32.71 -25.02 30.38
C PRO A 76 -32.06 -24.98 29.00
N LYS A 77 -32.78 -25.53 28.01
CA LYS A 77 -32.46 -25.44 26.59
C LYS A 77 -33.46 -24.49 25.95
N HIS A 78 -33.00 -23.36 25.44
CA HIS A 78 -33.84 -22.39 24.77
C HIS A 78 -34.03 -22.72 23.27
N ASP A 79 -35.12 -22.24 22.67
CA ASP A 79 -35.28 -22.11 21.21
C ASP A 79 -34.66 -20.80 20.69
N GLU A 80 -34.87 -20.54 19.39
CA GLU A 80 -34.40 -19.34 18.69
C GLU A 80 -35.11 -18.05 19.15
N ASN A 81 -36.19 -18.15 19.94
CA ASN A 81 -36.95 -17.05 20.52
C ASN A 81 -36.71 -16.89 22.04
N GLY A 82 -35.86 -17.73 22.65
CA GLY A 82 -35.59 -17.74 24.09
C GLY A 82 -36.53 -18.62 24.94
N ASN A 83 -37.52 -19.31 24.35
CA ASN A 83 -38.44 -20.17 25.10
C ASN A 83 -37.76 -21.47 25.55
N VAL A 84 -38.03 -21.94 26.77
CA VAL A 84 -37.51 -23.24 27.25
C VAL A 84 -38.17 -24.41 26.51
N THR A 85 -37.42 -25.08 25.63
CA THR A 85 -37.86 -26.29 24.89
C THR A 85 -37.44 -27.60 25.57
N GLY A 86 -36.91 -27.54 26.77
CA GLY A 86 -36.50 -28.69 27.58
C GLY A 86 -35.28 -28.38 28.43
N THR A 87 -34.60 -29.43 28.88
CA THR A 87 -33.43 -29.34 29.77
C THR A 87 -32.26 -30.17 29.26
N THR A 88 -31.04 -29.77 29.62
CA THR A 88 -29.80 -30.49 29.34
C THR A 88 -28.94 -30.58 30.60
N ILE A 89 -28.30 -31.72 30.84
CA ILE A 89 -27.43 -31.93 32.01
C ILE A 89 -26.00 -31.55 31.62
N LYS A 90 -25.32 -30.77 32.46
CA LYS A 90 -23.92 -30.33 32.27
C LYS A 90 -23.10 -30.66 33.52
N HIS A 91 -21.87 -31.17 33.35
CA HIS A 91 -20.90 -31.32 34.45
C HIS A 91 -20.61 -29.98 35.12
N LEU A 92 -20.42 -29.94 36.44
CA LEU A 92 -20.23 -28.71 37.22
C LEU A 92 -19.10 -27.81 36.67
N CYS A 93 -17.96 -28.39 36.28
CA CYS A 93 -16.84 -27.64 35.71
C CYS A 93 -17.24 -26.79 34.48
N LEU A 94 -18.23 -27.21 33.68
CA LEU A 94 -18.72 -26.44 32.52
C LEU A 94 -19.46 -25.14 32.91
N VAL A 95 -19.89 -25.02 34.16
CA VAL A 95 -20.58 -23.84 34.71
C VAL A 95 -19.66 -23.06 35.64
N LEU A 96 -18.79 -23.73 36.41
CA LEU A 96 -17.81 -23.09 37.29
C LEU A 96 -16.60 -22.49 36.54
N CYS A 97 -16.14 -23.10 35.44
CA CYS A 97 -14.98 -22.65 34.65
C CYS A 97 -15.31 -22.35 33.18
N GLY A 98 -16.58 -22.43 32.79
CA GLY A 98 -17.06 -22.07 31.45
C GLY A 98 -17.46 -20.60 31.35
N LEU A 99 -17.85 -20.16 30.16
CA LEU A 99 -18.55 -18.88 29.97
C LEU A 99 -19.97 -18.98 30.54
N THR A 100 -20.41 -17.92 31.22
CA THR A 100 -21.81 -17.76 31.68
C THR A 100 -22.77 -17.66 30.48
N GLN A 101 -24.08 -17.77 30.73
CA GLN A 101 -25.07 -17.60 29.66
C GLN A 101 -24.98 -16.20 29.04
N GLU A 102 -24.91 -15.16 29.87
CA GLU A 102 -24.70 -13.76 29.45
C GLU A 102 -23.44 -13.59 28.59
N GLN A 103 -22.30 -14.17 29.01
CA GLN A 103 -21.05 -14.13 28.23
C GLN A 103 -21.12 -14.93 26.92
N TRP A 104 -22.00 -15.93 26.82
CA TRP A 104 -22.29 -16.59 25.54
C TRP A 104 -23.16 -15.72 24.65
N ASP A 105 -24.15 -15.01 25.22
CA ASP A 105 -25.10 -14.21 24.46
C ASP A 105 -24.45 -12.90 23.97
N GLU A 106 -23.73 -12.17 24.82
CA GLU A 106 -22.84 -11.04 24.45
C GLU A 106 -21.89 -11.42 23.30
N ARG A 107 -21.21 -12.56 23.45
CA ARG A 107 -20.31 -13.13 22.43
C ARG A 107 -21.03 -13.49 21.12
N ASN A 108 -22.30 -13.87 21.17
CA ASN A 108 -23.08 -14.29 20.01
C ASN A 108 -23.80 -13.10 19.32
N GLN A 109 -23.94 -11.95 19.99
CA GLN A 109 -24.43 -10.68 19.42
C GLN A 109 -23.41 -10.04 18.45
N THR A 110 -22.92 -10.80 17.47
CA THR A 110 -21.91 -10.34 16.50
C THR A 110 -22.55 -9.66 15.30
N THR A 111 -22.60 -8.33 15.32
CA THR A 111 -23.11 -7.47 14.25
C THR A 111 -22.34 -7.57 12.93
N ARG A 112 -21.06 -8.03 12.96
CA ARG A 112 -20.07 -7.96 11.87
C ARG A 112 -20.56 -8.35 10.46
N VAL A 113 -21.51 -9.27 10.34
CA VAL A 113 -22.07 -9.63 9.01
C VAL A 113 -23.07 -8.57 8.55
N THR A 114 -23.98 -8.13 9.43
CA THR A 114 -24.90 -7.02 9.19
C THR A 114 -24.12 -5.75 8.88
N ASP A 115 -23.11 -5.40 9.69
CA ASP A 115 -22.28 -4.20 9.50
C ASP A 115 -21.74 -4.09 8.07
N ARG A 116 -21.09 -5.16 7.60
CA ARG A 116 -20.49 -5.30 6.25
C ARG A 116 -21.50 -5.17 5.09
N LEU A 117 -22.78 -5.36 5.36
CA LEU A 117 -23.86 -5.33 4.38
C LEU A 117 -24.77 -4.10 4.54
N SER A 118 -24.57 -3.30 5.59
CA SER A 118 -25.28 -2.04 5.84
C SER A 118 -24.62 -0.82 5.17
N ASN A 119 -23.34 -0.94 4.81
CA ASN A 119 -22.66 -0.01 3.90
C ASN A 119 -22.92 -0.40 2.43
N GLU A 120 -22.57 0.48 1.49
CA GLU A 120 -22.82 0.37 0.04
C GLU A 120 -22.09 -0.81 -0.67
N GLY A 121 -21.56 -1.77 0.09
CA GLY A 121 -20.64 -2.81 -0.38
C GLY A 121 -19.23 -2.27 -0.62
N GLN A 122 -18.36 -3.10 -1.19
CA GLN A 122 -17.01 -2.74 -1.61
C GLN A 122 -16.86 -3.06 -3.11
N GLU A 123 -16.45 -2.11 -3.93
CA GLU A 123 -16.25 -2.38 -5.36
C GLU A 123 -14.94 -3.15 -5.61
N ILE A 124 -14.97 -4.07 -6.58
CA ILE A 124 -13.78 -4.71 -7.13
C ILE A 124 -13.53 -4.17 -8.54
N ASP A 125 -12.32 -3.68 -8.78
CA ASP A 125 -11.80 -3.49 -10.13
C ASP A 125 -11.34 -4.86 -10.70
N PRO A 126 -12.07 -5.49 -11.64
CA PRO A 126 -11.77 -6.85 -12.09
C PRO A 126 -10.42 -6.94 -12.79
N ASP A 127 -10.03 -5.89 -13.51
CA ASP A 127 -8.80 -5.88 -14.32
C ASP A 127 -7.58 -5.99 -13.40
N LYS A 128 -7.50 -5.12 -12.38
CA LYS A 128 -6.45 -5.14 -11.34
C LYS A 128 -6.42 -6.46 -10.57
N TYR A 129 -7.60 -6.93 -10.14
CA TYR A 129 -7.71 -8.18 -9.37
C TYR A 129 -7.23 -9.38 -10.18
N LEU A 130 -7.59 -9.45 -11.46
CA LEU A 130 -7.18 -10.53 -12.36
C LEU A 130 -5.69 -10.44 -12.70
N GLU A 131 -5.16 -9.27 -13.06
CA GLU A 131 -3.72 -9.06 -13.33
C GLU A 131 -2.85 -9.59 -12.17
N VAL A 132 -3.15 -9.15 -10.94
CA VAL A 132 -2.43 -9.58 -9.73
C VAL A 132 -2.62 -11.08 -9.46
N THR A 133 -3.82 -11.62 -9.70
CA THR A 133 -4.08 -13.06 -9.60
C THR A 133 -3.27 -13.87 -10.62
N GLY A 134 -3.14 -13.37 -11.85
CA GLY A 134 -2.31 -13.96 -12.91
C GLY A 134 -0.84 -13.98 -12.54
N ARG A 135 -0.29 -12.84 -12.12
CA ARG A 135 1.11 -12.71 -11.65
C ARG A 135 1.44 -13.72 -10.53
N LEU A 136 0.52 -13.86 -9.56
CA LEU A 136 0.65 -14.84 -8.48
C LEU A 136 0.52 -16.30 -8.96
N LEU A 137 -0.33 -16.59 -9.95
CA LEU A 137 -0.43 -17.92 -10.56
C LEU A 137 0.80 -18.31 -11.38
N GLU A 138 1.59 -17.35 -11.86
CA GLU A 138 2.86 -17.61 -12.55
C GLU A 138 4.04 -17.79 -11.61
N SER A 139 4.06 -17.13 -10.45
CA SER A 139 5.18 -17.16 -9.49
C SER A 139 5.66 -18.57 -9.11
N GLU A 140 6.97 -18.71 -8.91
CA GLU A 140 7.61 -19.94 -8.46
C GLU A 140 7.74 -20.01 -6.91
N ASP A 141 7.38 -18.96 -6.14
CA ASP A 141 7.21 -19.08 -4.67
C ASP A 141 5.90 -19.82 -4.35
N PRO A 142 5.92 -20.88 -3.50
CA PRO A 142 4.72 -21.64 -3.16
C PRO A 142 3.67 -20.86 -2.37
N HIS A 143 4.01 -19.76 -1.69
CA HIS A 143 3.03 -18.95 -0.95
C HIS A 143 2.29 -18.02 -1.90
N GLU A 144 2.98 -17.36 -2.82
CA GLU A 144 2.42 -16.57 -3.91
C GLU A 144 1.52 -17.43 -4.80
N LEU A 145 2.02 -18.58 -5.26
CA LEU A 145 1.24 -19.55 -6.05
C LEU A 145 -0.01 -20.04 -5.30
N ALA A 146 0.09 -20.28 -3.99
CA ALA A 146 -1.06 -20.65 -3.18
C ALA A 146 -2.08 -19.51 -3.05
N VAL A 147 -1.65 -18.24 -2.93
CA VAL A 147 -2.55 -17.08 -2.91
C VAL A 147 -3.21 -16.86 -4.27
N GLY A 148 -2.48 -16.98 -5.38
CA GLY A 148 -3.05 -16.93 -6.74
C GLY A 148 -4.13 -18.00 -6.96
N LEU A 149 -3.88 -19.23 -6.49
CA LEU A 149 -4.88 -20.32 -6.53
C LEU A 149 -6.09 -20.05 -5.62
N ILE A 150 -5.91 -19.40 -4.46
CA ILE A 150 -7.02 -18.96 -3.60
C ILE A 150 -7.84 -17.87 -4.29
N ALA A 151 -7.20 -16.86 -4.88
CA ALA A 151 -7.85 -15.76 -5.60
C ALA A 151 -8.59 -16.21 -6.87
N ALA A 152 -8.06 -17.20 -7.60
CA ALA A 152 -8.66 -17.67 -8.86
C ALA A 152 -9.79 -18.71 -8.71
N THR A 153 -9.99 -19.27 -7.50
CA THR A 153 -10.95 -20.38 -7.25
C THR A 153 -11.84 -20.17 -6.01
N GLY A 154 -11.52 -19.16 -5.19
CA GLY A 154 -12.16 -18.90 -3.90
C GLY A 154 -11.95 -20.01 -2.86
N ARG A 155 -11.14 -21.05 -3.10
CA ARG A 155 -10.96 -22.15 -2.15
C ARG A 155 -10.20 -21.70 -0.88
N ARG A 156 -10.41 -22.37 0.26
CA ARG A 156 -9.78 -22.06 1.56
C ARG A 156 -8.29 -22.45 1.53
N PRO A 157 -7.43 -21.88 2.40
CA PRO A 157 -5.99 -22.20 2.40
C PRO A 157 -5.68 -23.69 2.56
N HIS A 158 -6.21 -24.38 3.56
CA HIS A 158 -6.10 -25.85 3.67
C HIS A 158 -6.77 -26.64 2.52
N GLU A 159 -7.74 -26.07 1.80
CA GLU A 159 -8.27 -26.70 0.58
C GLU A 159 -7.16 -26.67 -0.48
N ILE A 160 -6.69 -25.49 -0.89
CA ILE A 160 -5.62 -25.34 -1.90
C ILE A 160 -4.32 -26.07 -1.50
N LEU A 161 -3.87 -25.94 -0.25
CA LEU A 161 -2.63 -26.54 0.22
C LEU A 161 -2.68 -28.05 0.42
N ALA A 162 -3.85 -28.65 0.70
CA ALA A 162 -3.93 -30.05 1.13
C ALA A 162 -5.02 -30.91 0.47
N ARG A 163 -6.26 -30.41 0.32
CA ARG A 163 -7.42 -31.27 0.01
C ARG A 163 -8.02 -31.11 -1.38
N ALA A 164 -7.88 -29.93 -1.98
CA ALA A 164 -8.49 -29.62 -3.26
C ALA A 164 -7.98 -30.56 -4.34
N THR A 165 -8.93 -31.21 -5.03
CA THR A 165 -8.74 -31.84 -6.33
C THR A 165 -9.63 -31.10 -7.33
N PHE A 166 -9.11 -30.86 -8.53
CA PHE A 166 -9.84 -30.25 -9.63
C PHE A 166 -9.75 -31.16 -10.87
N PHE A 167 -10.88 -31.44 -11.51
CA PHE A 167 -10.95 -32.12 -12.81
C PHE A 167 -11.57 -31.17 -13.85
N PRO A 168 -11.11 -31.19 -15.12
CA PRO A 168 -11.66 -30.32 -16.16
C PRO A 168 -13.07 -30.80 -16.55
N ILE A 169 -13.95 -29.86 -16.89
CA ILE A 169 -15.28 -30.18 -17.43
C ILE A 169 -15.25 -30.00 -18.94
N GLN A 170 -15.57 -31.06 -19.68
CA GLN A 170 -15.48 -31.08 -21.14
C GLN A 170 -16.37 -29.98 -21.76
N GLY A 171 -15.79 -29.15 -22.63
CA GLY A 171 -16.47 -28.01 -23.26
C GLY A 171 -16.64 -26.77 -22.38
N GLN A 172 -16.15 -26.77 -21.13
CA GLN A 172 -16.30 -25.64 -20.20
C GLN A 172 -14.95 -25.15 -19.67
N SER A 173 -14.21 -24.40 -20.49
CA SER A 173 -12.81 -24.02 -20.24
C SER A 173 -12.53 -23.26 -18.92
N TYR A 174 -13.54 -22.63 -18.31
CA TYR A 174 -13.43 -21.86 -17.05
C TYR A 174 -14.22 -22.49 -15.89
N LYS A 175 -14.50 -23.79 -15.96
CA LYS A 175 -15.17 -24.55 -14.89
C LYS A 175 -14.44 -25.86 -14.59
N VAL A 176 -14.47 -26.27 -13.33
CA VAL A 176 -13.86 -27.51 -12.85
C VAL A 176 -14.77 -28.23 -11.88
N MET A 177 -14.70 -29.56 -11.88
CA MET A 177 -15.26 -30.39 -10.82
C MET A 177 -14.29 -30.36 -9.63
N PHE A 178 -14.72 -29.74 -8.52
CA PHE A 178 -13.94 -29.58 -7.29
C PHE A 178 -14.35 -30.61 -6.24
N SER A 179 -13.37 -31.27 -5.61
CA SER A 179 -13.58 -32.10 -4.41
C SER A 179 -12.60 -31.73 -3.29
N GLY A 180 -12.89 -32.19 -2.06
CA GLY A 180 -12.10 -31.86 -0.86
C GLY A 180 -12.54 -30.58 -0.11
N GLN A 181 -13.83 -30.22 -0.19
CA GLN A 181 -14.44 -29.10 0.54
C GLN A 181 -14.18 -29.17 2.06
N GLY A 182 -13.61 -28.11 2.62
CA GLY A 182 -13.33 -28.01 4.06
C GLY A 182 -14.60 -27.93 4.92
N LYS A 183 -14.49 -28.42 6.16
CA LYS A 183 -15.52 -28.37 7.23
C LYS A 183 -16.79 -29.21 7.05
N LYS A 184 -17.00 -29.91 5.93
CA LYS A 184 -18.02 -30.99 5.86
C LYS A 184 -17.49 -32.21 6.63
N ARG A 185 -18.30 -32.82 7.51
CA ARG A 185 -17.89 -33.95 8.36
C ARG A 185 -18.14 -35.28 7.64
N GLY A 186 -17.12 -35.80 6.95
CA GLY A 186 -17.16 -37.14 6.36
C GLY A 186 -18.08 -37.33 5.15
N GLN A 187 -18.68 -36.25 4.63
CA GLN A 187 -19.36 -36.26 3.33
C GLN A 187 -18.35 -35.85 2.25
N ASP A 188 -18.08 -36.74 1.30
CA ASP A 188 -17.42 -36.33 0.06
C ASP A 188 -18.46 -35.67 -0.85
N THR A 189 -18.24 -34.39 -1.14
CA THR A 189 -19.09 -33.59 -2.03
C THR A 189 -18.22 -33.04 -3.14
N SER A 190 -18.24 -33.71 -4.28
CA SER A 190 -17.65 -33.21 -5.53
C SER A 190 -18.67 -32.35 -6.26
N PHE A 191 -18.31 -31.15 -6.74
CA PHE A 191 -19.22 -30.25 -7.44
C PHE A 191 -18.56 -29.28 -8.41
N GLU A 192 -19.32 -28.83 -9.40
CA GLU A 192 -18.91 -27.80 -10.36
C GLU A 192 -18.66 -26.45 -9.66
N ILE A 193 -17.51 -25.84 -9.94
CA ILE A 193 -17.24 -24.43 -9.65
C ILE A 193 -16.68 -23.72 -10.89
N GLY A 194 -16.97 -22.43 -11.02
CA GLY A 194 -16.23 -21.55 -11.93
C GLY A 194 -14.81 -21.28 -11.44
N THR A 195 -13.94 -20.86 -12.35
CA THR A 195 -12.59 -20.36 -12.07
C THR A 195 -12.34 -19.08 -12.85
N LEU A 196 -11.54 -18.16 -12.29
CA LEU A 196 -11.23 -16.90 -12.96
C LEU A 196 -10.34 -17.11 -14.20
N TYR A 197 -9.35 -18.01 -14.09
CA TYR A 197 -8.50 -18.48 -15.19
C TYR A 197 -8.94 -19.86 -15.71
N PRO A 198 -8.44 -20.34 -16.87
CA PRO A 198 -8.85 -21.61 -17.44
C PRO A 198 -8.59 -22.80 -16.50
N GLY A 199 -9.54 -23.73 -16.43
CA GLY A 199 -9.53 -24.85 -15.49
C GLY A 199 -8.29 -25.74 -15.62
N GLU A 200 -7.84 -26.03 -16.84
CA GLU A 200 -6.60 -26.79 -17.08
C GLU A 200 -5.35 -26.07 -16.56
N TYR A 201 -5.30 -24.74 -16.65
CA TYR A 201 -4.20 -23.93 -16.12
C TYR A 201 -4.24 -23.88 -14.59
N ILE A 202 -5.42 -23.78 -13.97
CA ILE A 202 -5.59 -23.92 -12.52
C ILE A 202 -5.15 -25.31 -12.04
N ILE A 203 -5.50 -26.38 -12.77
CA ILE A 203 -5.05 -27.75 -12.50
C ILE A 203 -3.52 -27.86 -12.62
N LYS A 204 -2.91 -27.25 -13.64
CA LYS A 204 -1.45 -27.19 -13.83
C LYS A 204 -0.76 -26.47 -12.66
N CYS A 205 -1.26 -25.31 -12.25
CA CYS A 205 -0.70 -24.51 -11.16
C CYS A 205 -0.87 -25.19 -9.79
N LEU A 206 -2.02 -25.82 -9.52
CA LEU A 206 -2.19 -26.66 -8.33
C LEU A 206 -1.21 -27.84 -8.33
N ASN A 207 -1.03 -28.51 -9.47
CA ASN A 207 -0.06 -29.60 -9.61
C ASN A 207 1.39 -29.13 -9.43
N ARG A 208 1.74 -27.89 -9.79
CA ARG A 208 3.05 -27.31 -9.48
C ARG A 208 3.20 -27.11 -7.96
N LEU A 209 2.23 -26.47 -7.31
CA LEU A 209 2.23 -26.26 -5.86
C LEU A 209 2.33 -27.58 -5.06
N ARG A 210 1.58 -28.62 -5.44
CA ARG A 210 1.65 -29.93 -4.76
C ARG A 210 2.89 -30.75 -5.11
N LYS A 211 3.66 -30.36 -6.12
CA LYS A 211 4.96 -30.98 -6.45
C LYS A 211 6.13 -30.30 -5.73
N GLU A 212 5.96 -29.08 -5.23
CA GLU A 212 6.97 -28.30 -4.52
C GLU A 212 7.45 -28.98 -3.21
N PRO A 213 8.77 -29.01 -2.91
CA PRO A 213 9.33 -29.77 -1.78
C PRO A 213 8.83 -29.37 -0.39
N GLY A 214 8.78 -28.08 -0.06
CA GLY A 214 8.35 -27.53 1.23
C GLY A 214 6.86 -27.72 1.49
N THR A 215 6.04 -27.80 0.44
CA THR A 215 4.62 -28.14 0.50
C THR A 215 4.44 -29.64 0.75
N LYS A 216 5.20 -30.50 0.07
CA LYS A 216 5.24 -31.95 0.36
C LYS A 216 5.70 -32.25 1.78
N ALA A 217 6.77 -31.59 2.25
CA ALA A 217 7.31 -31.75 3.60
C ALA A 217 6.26 -31.39 4.66
N LEU A 218 5.65 -30.20 4.55
CA LEU A 218 4.54 -29.77 5.42
C LEU A 218 3.40 -30.80 5.49
N LEU A 219 2.95 -31.31 4.35
CA LEU A 219 1.85 -32.28 4.30
C LEU A 219 2.23 -33.61 4.96
N LYS A 220 3.47 -34.08 4.77
CA LYS A 220 3.99 -35.30 5.41
C LYS A 220 4.15 -35.14 6.92
N GLU A 221 4.72 -34.03 7.37
CA GLU A 221 4.83 -33.69 8.80
C GLU A 221 3.46 -33.69 9.47
N VAL A 222 2.50 -32.97 8.90
CA VAL A 222 1.16 -32.81 9.48
C VAL A 222 0.36 -34.12 9.47
N ALA A 223 0.52 -34.96 8.44
CA ALA A 223 -0.10 -36.28 8.40
C ALA A 223 0.51 -37.26 9.41
N ASN A 224 1.81 -37.10 9.75
CA ASN A 224 2.46 -37.87 10.80
C ASN A 224 2.10 -37.39 12.22
N GLU A 225 1.83 -36.09 12.40
CA GLU A 225 1.56 -35.47 13.71
C GLU A 225 0.09 -35.56 14.14
N PHE A 226 -0.86 -35.58 13.19
CA PHE A 226 -2.30 -35.62 13.46
C PHE A 226 -3.03 -36.66 12.60
N SER A 227 -3.80 -37.54 13.23
CA SER A 227 -4.68 -38.49 12.52
C SER A 227 -6.02 -37.89 12.10
N ASP A 228 -6.54 -36.89 12.83
CA ASP A 228 -7.81 -36.23 12.49
C ASP A 228 -7.64 -35.18 11.38
N LEU A 229 -8.54 -35.21 10.38
CA LEU A 229 -8.50 -34.32 9.23
C LEU A 229 -8.74 -32.85 9.57
N ALA A 230 -9.56 -32.53 10.57
CA ALA A 230 -9.79 -31.14 10.98
C ALA A 230 -8.58 -30.59 11.77
N GLU A 231 -7.90 -31.42 12.56
CA GLU A 231 -6.65 -31.07 13.21
C GLU A 231 -5.50 -30.90 12.22
N GLN A 232 -5.37 -31.78 11.22
CA GLN A 232 -4.44 -31.59 10.11
C GLN A 232 -4.70 -30.27 9.37
N ASN A 233 -5.96 -29.98 9.00
CA ASN A 233 -6.33 -28.74 8.30
C ASN A 233 -6.00 -27.49 9.16
N ARG A 234 -6.24 -27.56 10.47
CA ARG A 234 -5.87 -26.52 11.45
C ARG A 234 -4.35 -26.35 11.53
N ALA A 235 -3.57 -27.43 11.51
CA ALA A 235 -2.11 -27.36 11.55
C ALA A 235 -1.54 -26.71 10.28
N ILE A 236 -2.10 -27.02 9.11
CA ILE A 236 -1.71 -26.42 7.82
C ILE A 236 -2.06 -24.93 7.78
N ASP A 237 -3.29 -24.55 8.15
CA ASP A 237 -3.70 -23.15 8.27
C ASP A 237 -2.80 -22.37 9.26
N ASN A 238 -2.35 -22.99 10.35
CA ASN A 238 -1.45 -22.37 11.32
C ASN A 238 -0.01 -22.23 10.78
N ARG A 239 0.57 -23.27 10.17
CA ARG A 239 1.97 -23.29 9.70
C ARG A 239 2.22 -22.41 8.48
N ARG A 240 1.24 -22.25 7.59
CA ARG A 240 1.35 -21.43 6.36
C ARG A 240 0.55 -20.12 6.40
N GLY A 241 -0.39 -19.96 7.33
CA GLY A 241 -1.33 -18.84 7.35
C GLY A 241 -0.71 -17.45 7.46
N GLN A 242 0.40 -17.29 8.18
CA GLN A 242 1.08 -15.98 8.26
C GLN A 242 1.85 -15.65 6.97
N SER A 243 2.50 -16.63 6.33
CA SER A 243 3.15 -16.42 5.02
C SER A 243 2.14 -16.00 3.96
N LEU A 244 0.99 -16.70 3.89
CA LEU A 244 -0.08 -16.34 2.96
C LEU A 244 -0.66 -14.95 3.27
N ARG A 245 -0.84 -14.58 4.55
CA ARG A 245 -1.28 -13.22 4.91
C ARG A 245 -0.30 -12.14 4.49
N ARG A 246 1.02 -12.38 4.59
CA ARG A 246 2.03 -11.43 4.11
C ARG A 246 1.82 -11.17 2.62
N VAL A 247 1.77 -12.22 1.81
CA VAL A 247 1.50 -12.13 0.37
C VAL A 247 0.18 -11.43 0.08
N VAL A 248 -0.91 -11.74 0.81
CA VAL A 248 -2.20 -11.08 0.55
C VAL A 248 -2.14 -9.57 0.88
N LYS A 249 -1.48 -9.17 1.99
CA LYS A 249 -1.24 -7.75 2.30
C LYS A 249 -0.34 -7.08 1.24
N GLU A 250 0.68 -7.78 0.77
CA GLU A 250 1.71 -7.28 -0.16
C GLU A 250 1.19 -7.12 -1.60
N TYR A 251 0.26 -7.99 -2.03
CA TYR A 251 -0.28 -7.99 -3.39
C TYR A 251 -1.72 -7.44 -3.50
N PHE A 252 -2.52 -7.52 -2.43
CA PHE A 252 -3.91 -7.00 -2.40
C PHE A 252 -4.11 -5.84 -1.41
N GLY A 253 -3.09 -5.46 -0.64
CA GLY A 253 -3.06 -4.24 0.17
C GLY A 253 -3.57 -4.36 1.61
N ASP A 254 -3.33 -3.28 2.35
CA ASP A 254 -3.83 -3.01 3.71
C ASP A 254 -4.16 -1.53 3.89
N LYS A 255 -4.57 -1.12 5.11
CA LYS A 255 -4.97 0.27 5.40
C LYS A 255 -3.86 1.34 5.31
N TYR A 256 -2.65 0.96 4.92
CA TYR A 256 -1.53 1.87 4.65
C TYR A 256 -1.06 1.82 3.20
N SER A 257 -1.84 1.17 2.31
CA SER A 257 -1.51 0.98 0.90
C SER A 257 -2.21 2.02 0.03
N ASP A 258 -1.46 2.98 -0.54
CA ASP A 258 -2.03 4.09 -1.33
C ASP A 258 -2.81 3.66 -2.59
N ASN A 259 -2.57 2.43 -3.07
CA ASN A 259 -3.30 1.82 -4.20
C ASN A 259 -3.76 0.41 -3.81
N LEU A 260 -5.00 0.30 -3.33
CA LEU A 260 -5.64 -0.99 -3.10
C LEU A 260 -5.98 -1.68 -4.44
N VAL A 261 -5.67 -2.98 -4.51
CA VAL A 261 -6.08 -3.88 -5.61
C VAL A 261 -7.43 -4.55 -5.27
N LEU A 262 -7.74 -4.65 -3.98
CA LEU A 262 -9.02 -5.09 -3.46
C LEU A 262 -9.40 -4.20 -2.26
N GLU A 263 -10.60 -3.64 -2.25
CA GLU A 263 -11.04 -2.79 -1.14
C GLU A 263 -11.20 -3.56 0.18
N LEU A 264 -11.00 -2.86 1.30
CA LEU A 264 -10.95 -3.48 2.63
C LEU A 264 -12.34 -3.81 3.18
N ARG A 265 -12.54 -5.08 3.54
CA ARG A 265 -13.76 -5.52 4.22
C ARG A 265 -13.90 -4.80 5.57
N GLN A 266 -15.08 -4.26 5.86
CA GLN A 266 -15.31 -3.51 7.09
C GLN A 266 -14.89 -4.26 8.36
N GLY A 267 -14.03 -3.62 9.15
CA GLY A 267 -13.40 -4.17 10.35
C GLY A 267 -12.16 -5.05 10.12
N ASP A 268 -11.74 -5.30 8.88
CA ASP A 268 -10.46 -5.96 8.56
C ASP A 268 -9.39 -4.88 8.21
N ASP A 269 -8.39 -4.71 9.07
CA ASP A 269 -7.24 -3.78 8.88
C ASP A 269 -6.37 -4.05 7.62
N GLN A 270 -6.52 -5.23 7.02
CA GLN A 270 -5.72 -5.73 5.89
C GLN A 270 -6.47 -6.80 5.12
N ASN A 271 -6.19 -6.93 3.82
CA ASN A 271 -6.75 -8.03 3.04
C ASN A 271 -6.23 -9.40 3.51
N ASN A 272 -7.06 -10.42 3.32
CA ASN A 272 -6.79 -11.77 3.79
C ASN A 272 -7.49 -12.84 2.94
N ASN A 273 -7.15 -14.12 3.14
CA ASN A 273 -7.69 -15.23 2.36
C ASN A 273 -9.23 -15.38 2.39
N LYS A 274 -9.95 -14.74 3.34
CA LYS A 274 -11.42 -14.68 3.33
C LYS A 274 -11.96 -13.56 2.45
N ALA A 275 -11.20 -12.47 2.29
CA ALA A 275 -11.50 -11.40 1.33
C ALA A 275 -11.35 -11.93 -0.09
N LEU A 276 -10.25 -12.62 -0.40
CA LEU A 276 -10.08 -13.29 -1.70
C LEU A 276 -11.19 -14.30 -2.02
N ARG A 277 -11.66 -15.09 -1.02
CA ARG A 277 -12.81 -16.00 -1.20
C ARG A 277 -14.13 -15.26 -1.48
N ALA A 278 -14.33 -14.08 -0.90
CA ALA A 278 -15.51 -13.25 -1.16
C ALA A 278 -15.43 -12.60 -2.54
N ALA A 279 -14.29 -11.97 -2.85
CA ALA A 279 -14.04 -11.29 -4.12
C ALA A 279 -14.12 -12.25 -5.33
N CYS A 280 -13.46 -13.40 -5.26
CA CYS A 280 -13.54 -14.44 -6.28
C CYS A 280 -14.98 -14.93 -6.50
N ALA A 281 -15.77 -15.05 -5.42
CA ALA A 281 -17.17 -15.43 -5.53
C ALA A 281 -18.02 -14.34 -6.19
N ALA A 282 -17.85 -13.06 -5.81
CA ALA A 282 -18.55 -11.94 -6.46
C ALA A 282 -18.23 -11.89 -7.96
N LEU A 283 -16.95 -11.92 -8.34
CA LEU A 283 -16.49 -11.92 -9.74
C LEU A 283 -17.07 -13.10 -10.54
N ILE A 284 -17.06 -14.32 -10.00
CA ILE A 284 -17.57 -15.52 -10.69
C ILE A 284 -19.09 -15.51 -10.80
N ILE A 285 -19.82 -15.10 -9.76
CA ILE A 285 -21.29 -15.09 -9.78
C ILE A 285 -21.81 -13.99 -10.72
N GLU A 286 -21.19 -12.81 -10.76
CA GLU A 286 -21.55 -11.77 -11.73
C GLU A 286 -21.19 -12.13 -13.18
N ARG A 287 -20.06 -12.82 -13.40
CA ARG A 287 -19.63 -13.25 -14.74
C ARG A 287 -20.43 -14.44 -15.30
N ASP A 288 -20.62 -15.48 -14.50
CA ASP A 288 -21.08 -16.80 -14.98
C ASP A 288 -22.56 -17.10 -14.69
N TYR A 289 -23.26 -16.28 -13.89
CA TYR A 289 -24.65 -16.55 -13.44
C TYR A 289 -25.61 -15.35 -13.68
N PRO A 290 -26.01 -15.10 -14.95
CA PRO A 290 -27.05 -14.12 -15.25
C PRO A 290 -28.41 -14.53 -14.66
N GLY A 291 -29.19 -13.56 -14.19
CA GLY A 291 -30.53 -13.78 -13.65
C GLY A 291 -30.85 -12.90 -12.43
N SER A 292 -31.90 -13.29 -11.69
CA SER A 292 -32.37 -12.57 -10.51
C SER A 292 -31.40 -12.67 -9.32
N ILE A 293 -31.50 -11.72 -8.39
CA ILE A 293 -30.71 -11.67 -7.15
C ILE A 293 -30.81 -12.99 -6.37
N GLY A 294 -32.00 -13.60 -6.30
CA GLY A 294 -32.20 -14.90 -5.65
C GLY A 294 -31.46 -16.05 -6.35
N SER A 295 -31.42 -16.07 -7.69
CA SER A 295 -30.64 -17.06 -8.46
C SER A 295 -29.15 -16.92 -8.18
N LYS A 296 -28.64 -15.68 -8.24
CA LYS A 296 -27.24 -15.35 -7.91
C LYS A 296 -26.88 -15.76 -6.49
N MET A 297 -27.73 -15.47 -5.50
CA MET A 297 -27.50 -15.82 -4.10
C MET A 297 -27.45 -17.35 -3.88
N LEU A 298 -28.33 -18.11 -4.53
CA LEU A 298 -28.29 -19.58 -4.53
C LEU A 298 -27.01 -20.12 -5.17
N ALA A 299 -26.59 -19.54 -6.30
CA ALA A 299 -25.34 -19.88 -6.97
C ALA A 299 -24.11 -19.56 -6.10
N PHE A 300 -24.09 -18.42 -5.42
CA PHE A 300 -23.07 -18.02 -4.44
C PHE A 300 -22.96 -19.06 -3.30
N GLY A 301 -24.11 -19.49 -2.75
CA GLY A 301 -24.18 -20.49 -1.68
C GLY A 301 -23.70 -21.88 -2.10
N ARG A 302 -23.94 -22.26 -3.36
CA ARG A 302 -23.40 -23.48 -3.99
C ARG A 302 -21.90 -23.36 -4.28
N PHE A 303 -21.43 -22.27 -4.87
CA PHE A 303 -20.02 -22.02 -5.15
C PHE A 303 -19.14 -22.08 -3.89
N LEU A 304 -19.61 -21.51 -2.78
CA LEU A 304 -18.92 -21.60 -1.48
C LEU A 304 -19.04 -22.98 -0.81
N GLY A 305 -19.83 -23.91 -1.35
CA GLY A 305 -20.13 -25.23 -0.78
C GLY A 305 -20.79 -25.14 0.60
N HIS A 306 -21.62 -24.12 0.81
CA HIS A 306 -22.47 -23.98 1.99
C HIS A 306 -23.72 -24.84 1.79
N ILE A 307 -24.52 -24.46 0.77
CA ILE A 307 -25.64 -25.24 0.24
C ILE A 307 -25.06 -26.46 -0.48
N ALA A 308 -25.60 -27.65 -0.21
CA ALA A 308 -25.19 -28.86 -0.91
C ALA A 308 -25.76 -28.85 -2.34
N PRO A 309 -24.95 -29.11 -3.39
CA PRO A 309 -25.41 -29.20 -4.77
C PRO A 309 -26.02 -30.58 -5.07
N ASN A 310 -26.88 -31.07 -4.17
CA ASN A 310 -27.64 -32.30 -4.35
C ASN A 310 -28.75 -32.07 -5.40
N ASP A 311 -29.20 -33.14 -6.07
CA ASP A 311 -30.23 -33.06 -7.12
C ASP A 311 -31.57 -32.47 -6.64
N LYS A 312 -31.82 -32.51 -5.34
CA LYS A 312 -32.97 -31.90 -4.66
C LYS A 312 -32.50 -31.19 -3.38
N PRO A 313 -32.12 -29.89 -3.45
CA PRO A 313 -31.99 -29.08 -2.24
C PRO A 313 -33.38 -28.88 -1.62
N SER A 314 -33.43 -28.79 -0.30
CA SER A 314 -34.66 -28.46 0.44
C SER A 314 -34.69 -26.97 0.79
N ASP A 315 -35.88 -26.41 1.07
CA ASP A 315 -35.98 -25.02 1.54
C ASP A 315 -35.21 -24.80 2.85
N LYS A 316 -35.02 -25.86 3.65
CA LYS A 316 -34.19 -25.85 4.86
C LYS A 316 -32.70 -25.61 4.56
N ASP A 317 -32.21 -25.98 3.38
CA ASP A 317 -30.84 -25.68 2.95
C ASP A 317 -30.65 -24.17 2.65
N LEU A 318 -31.73 -23.42 2.38
CA LEU A 318 -31.67 -21.97 2.18
C LEU A 318 -31.26 -21.23 3.47
N ASN A 319 -31.42 -21.83 4.65
CA ASN A 319 -30.88 -21.27 5.90
C ASN A 319 -29.35 -21.09 5.86
N HIS A 320 -28.64 -21.81 4.98
CA HIS A 320 -27.20 -21.61 4.75
C HIS A 320 -26.87 -20.36 3.91
N ILE A 321 -27.85 -19.67 3.35
CA ILE A 321 -27.66 -18.34 2.71
C ILE A 321 -27.16 -17.32 3.74
N VAL A 322 -27.61 -17.37 5.00
CA VAL A 322 -27.13 -16.47 6.07
C VAL A 322 -25.62 -16.61 6.29
N THR A 323 -25.05 -17.82 6.12
CA THR A 323 -23.59 -18.05 6.16
C THR A 323 -22.89 -17.58 4.88
N THR A 324 -23.61 -17.49 3.77
CA THR A 324 -23.11 -17.00 2.47
C THR A 324 -23.03 -15.48 2.45
N LEU A 325 -24.01 -14.77 3.01
CA LEU A 325 -24.03 -13.31 3.15
C LEU A 325 -22.76 -12.75 3.81
N GLY A 326 -22.12 -13.50 4.72
CA GLY A 326 -20.79 -13.19 5.28
C GLY A 326 -19.62 -13.17 4.28
N TYR A 327 -19.89 -13.34 2.98
CA TYR A 327 -18.96 -13.23 1.85
C TYR A 327 -19.54 -12.39 0.68
N SER A 328 -20.71 -11.77 0.86
CA SER A 328 -21.45 -11.04 -0.19
C SER A 328 -21.33 -9.51 -0.05
N ASP A 329 -20.24 -9.04 0.54
CA ASP A 329 -19.92 -7.63 0.80
C ASP A 329 -19.04 -6.99 -0.28
N TYR A 330 -18.81 -7.67 -1.41
CA TYR A 330 -18.19 -7.12 -2.62
C TYR A 330 -19.18 -7.09 -3.79
N TYR A 331 -19.06 -6.07 -4.65
CA TYR A 331 -19.78 -5.94 -5.92
C TYR A 331 -18.83 -5.52 -7.06
N VAL A 332 -19.36 -5.47 -8.29
CA VAL A 332 -18.63 -5.13 -9.51
C VAL A 332 -19.54 -4.32 -10.44
N THR A 333 -19.04 -3.23 -11.02
CA THR A 333 -19.76 -2.51 -12.11
C THR A 333 -19.20 -2.82 -13.51
N LYS A 334 -17.89 -3.05 -13.62
CA LYS A 334 -17.21 -3.38 -14.90
C LYS A 334 -17.53 -4.81 -15.37
N PRO A 335 -17.61 -5.07 -16.69
CA PRO A 335 -17.65 -6.43 -17.21
C PRO A 335 -16.40 -7.24 -16.80
N ILE A 336 -16.59 -8.45 -16.27
CA ILE A 336 -15.47 -9.33 -15.86
C ILE A 336 -14.97 -10.12 -17.09
N PRO A 337 -13.70 -9.99 -17.51
CA PRO A 337 -13.18 -10.71 -18.66
C PRO A 337 -12.91 -12.20 -18.37
N TYR A 338 -12.67 -12.96 -19.44
CA TYR A 338 -12.17 -14.34 -19.41
C TYR A 338 -10.66 -14.33 -19.78
N PRO A 339 -9.75 -14.16 -18.80
CA PRO A 339 -8.32 -14.05 -19.07
C PRO A 339 -7.73 -15.38 -19.57
N ILE A 340 -6.99 -15.32 -20.67
CA ILE A 340 -6.31 -16.48 -21.25
C ILE A 340 -5.16 -16.91 -20.32
N ALA A 341 -4.90 -18.22 -20.24
CA ALA A 341 -3.74 -18.74 -19.51
C ALA A 341 -2.43 -18.23 -20.15
N PRO A 342 -1.48 -17.67 -19.37
CA PRO A 342 -0.18 -17.25 -19.88
C PRO A 342 0.53 -18.37 -20.64
N GLN A 343 0.81 -18.10 -21.92
CA GLN A 343 1.63 -19.00 -22.74
C GLN A 343 3.10 -18.71 -22.43
N LYS A 344 3.76 -19.58 -21.64
CA LYS A 344 5.23 -19.60 -21.63
C LYS A 344 5.69 -19.83 -23.07
N GLU A 345 6.41 -18.86 -23.63
CA GLU A 345 6.90 -18.91 -25.00
C GLU A 345 7.65 -20.22 -25.25
N LYS A 346 7.45 -20.83 -26.42
CA LYS A 346 8.19 -22.03 -26.81
C LYS A 346 9.62 -21.61 -27.16
N THR A 347 10.53 -21.71 -26.19
CA THR A 347 11.96 -21.47 -26.38
C THR A 347 12.51 -22.30 -27.54
N ALA A 348 12.77 -21.66 -28.68
CA ALA A 348 13.28 -22.31 -29.87
C ALA A 348 14.79 -22.57 -29.72
N SER A 349 15.23 -23.80 -30.00
CA SER A 349 16.65 -24.16 -29.98
C SER A 349 17.33 -23.73 -31.29
N VAL A 350 18.01 -22.58 -31.26
CA VAL A 350 18.89 -22.15 -32.36
C VAL A 350 20.20 -22.96 -32.31
N ARG A 351 20.69 -23.40 -33.48
CA ARG A 351 22.05 -23.96 -33.60
C ARG A 351 23.02 -22.82 -33.87
N VAL A 352 24.08 -22.74 -33.08
CA VAL A 352 25.18 -21.77 -33.20
C VAL A 352 26.51 -22.52 -33.32
N THR A 353 27.57 -21.90 -33.84
CA THR A 353 28.91 -22.50 -33.76
C THR A 353 29.49 -22.33 -32.36
N GLU A 354 30.55 -23.09 -32.06
CA GLU A 354 31.28 -22.97 -30.78
C GLU A 354 31.89 -21.57 -30.60
N ALA A 355 32.38 -20.95 -31.68
CA ALA A 355 32.91 -19.59 -31.66
C ALA A 355 31.81 -18.53 -31.40
N ASP A 356 30.62 -18.69 -31.98
CA ASP A 356 29.47 -17.83 -31.68
C ASP A 356 29.03 -17.99 -30.22
N PHE A 357 29.05 -19.22 -29.69
CA PHE A 357 28.65 -19.53 -28.33
C PHE A 357 29.59 -18.92 -27.27
N GLU A 358 30.90 -19.00 -27.48
CA GLU A 358 31.87 -18.26 -26.65
C GLU A 358 31.74 -16.75 -26.83
N THR A 359 31.40 -16.26 -28.02
CA THR A 359 31.11 -14.83 -28.24
C THR A 359 29.89 -14.38 -27.44
N ILE A 360 28.81 -15.18 -27.40
CA ILE A 360 27.61 -14.91 -26.58
C ILE A 360 27.93 -14.95 -25.08
N LYS A 361 28.75 -15.89 -24.60
CA LYS A 361 29.23 -15.90 -23.19
C LYS A 361 30.05 -14.66 -22.84
N ASN A 362 30.98 -14.27 -23.71
CA ASN A 362 31.82 -13.09 -23.51
C ASN A 362 30.99 -11.80 -23.49
N LEU A 363 29.98 -11.70 -24.37
CA LEU A 363 28.99 -10.61 -24.34
C LEU A 363 28.10 -10.67 -23.09
N GLN A 364 27.69 -11.85 -22.62
CA GLN A 364 26.93 -11.99 -21.37
C GLN A 364 27.71 -11.40 -20.18
N SER A 365 28.98 -11.79 -20.04
CA SER A 365 29.87 -11.29 -18.99
C SER A 365 30.12 -9.79 -19.11
N LYS A 366 30.39 -9.29 -20.33
CA LYS A 366 30.69 -7.88 -20.60
C LYS A 366 29.50 -6.95 -20.39
N LEU A 367 28.28 -7.43 -20.65
CA LEU A 367 27.02 -6.68 -20.50
C LEU A 367 26.33 -6.93 -19.15
N ALA A 368 26.93 -7.74 -18.27
CA ALA A 368 26.38 -8.17 -16.97
C ALA A 368 24.96 -8.80 -17.06
N LEU A 369 24.65 -9.50 -18.15
CA LEU A 369 23.32 -10.01 -18.42
C LEU A 369 23.05 -11.37 -17.74
N SER A 370 21.85 -11.53 -17.20
CA SER A 370 21.48 -12.67 -16.35
C SER A 370 21.55 -14.04 -17.04
N ASN A 371 21.37 -14.09 -18.36
CA ASN A 371 21.43 -15.31 -19.16
C ASN A 371 21.72 -15.01 -20.65
N GLN A 372 21.97 -16.07 -21.42
CA GLN A 372 22.31 -15.99 -22.84
C GLN A 372 21.14 -15.51 -23.71
N GLN A 373 19.89 -15.81 -23.34
CA GLN A 373 18.70 -15.29 -24.03
C GLN A 373 18.65 -13.76 -23.93
N SER A 374 18.97 -13.17 -22.77
CA SER A 374 19.05 -11.73 -22.60
C SER A 374 20.11 -11.08 -23.51
N VAL A 375 21.23 -11.75 -23.79
CA VAL A 375 22.23 -11.27 -24.76
C VAL A 375 21.63 -11.21 -26.16
N VAL A 376 20.97 -12.28 -26.61
CA VAL A 376 20.33 -12.34 -27.93
C VAL A 376 19.24 -11.27 -28.06
N SER A 377 18.38 -11.12 -27.05
CA SER A 377 17.34 -10.08 -27.02
C SER A 377 17.92 -8.67 -27.04
N HIS A 378 19.02 -8.41 -26.32
CA HIS A 378 19.69 -7.13 -26.32
C HIS A 378 20.33 -6.80 -27.68
N LEU A 379 20.96 -7.79 -28.34
CA LEU A 379 21.55 -7.64 -29.68
C LEU A 379 20.49 -7.37 -30.75
N LEU A 380 19.33 -8.04 -30.68
CA LEU A 380 18.21 -7.82 -31.61
C LEU A 380 17.64 -6.41 -31.45
N ASN A 381 17.31 -6.00 -30.22
CA ASN A 381 16.80 -4.65 -29.93
C ASN A 381 17.81 -3.55 -30.33
N PHE A 382 19.11 -3.79 -30.09
CA PHE A 382 20.18 -2.88 -30.55
C PHE A 382 20.21 -2.77 -32.08
N TYR A 383 20.11 -3.90 -32.79
CA TYR A 383 20.12 -3.91 -34.25
C TYR A 383 18.90 -3.24 -34.87
N GLU A 384 17.69 -3.45 -34.32
CA GLU A 384 16.47 -2.78 -34.78
C GLU A 384 16.54 -1.27 -34.58
N ASN A 385 16.95 -0.81 -33.39
CA ASN A 385 17.12 0.62 -33.10
C ASN A 385 18.20 1.27 -33.98
N ALA A 386 19.38 0.66 -34.09
CA ALA A 386 20.46 1.17 -34.94
C ALA A 386 20.07 1.19 -36.43
N THR A 387 19.31 0.20 -36.91
CA THR A 387 18.78 0.19 -38.28
C THR A 387 17.79 1.34 -38.51
N LYS A 388 16.94 1.63 -37.52
CA LYS A 388 16.01 2.77 -37.56
C LYS A 388 16.75 4.11 -37.57
N GLU A 389 17.72 4.30 -36.67
CA GLU A 389 18.55 5.51 -36.61
C GLU A 389 19.31 5.76 -37.92
N VAL A 390 19.91 4.73 -38.51
CA VAL A 390 20.60 4.82 -39.81
C VAL A 390 19.63 5.17 -40.95
N LEU A 391 18.39 4.65 -40.92
CA LEU A 391 17.37 4.97 -41.92
C LEU A 391 16.87 6.42 -41.79
N GLU A 392 16.66 6.89 -40.56
CA GLU A 392 16.27 8.28 -40.27
C GLU A 392 17.38 9.26 -40.66
N ALA A 393 18.64 8.99 -40.27
CA ALA A 393 19.80 9.78 -40.65
C ALA A 393 19.98 9.84 -42.19
N LYS A 394 19.78 8.71 -42.89
CA LYS A 394 19.80 8.70 -44.36
C LYS A 394 18.71 9.62 -44.94
N SER A 395 17.49 9.58 -44.40
CA SER A 395 16.38 10.43 -44.86
C SER A 395 16.67 11.94 -44.65
N GLN A 396 17.38 12.29 -43.58
CA GLN A 396 17.85 13.66 -43.33
C GLN A 396 18.94 14.06 -44.34
N CYS A 397 19.94 13.20 -44.58
CA CYS A 397 20.97 13.44 -45.59
C CYS A 397 20.40 13.61 -47.00
N ASP A 398 19.32 12.92 -47.34
CA ASP A 398 18.68 13.03 -48.65
C ASP A 398 17.86 14.33 -48.79
N ARG A 399 17.16 14.78 -47.73
CA ARG A 399 16.52 16.12 -47.68
C ARG A 399 17.53 17.27 -47.79
N LEU A 400 18.62 17.21 -47.04
CA LEU A 400 19.66 18.27 -47.06
C LEU A 400 20.31 18.43 -48.44
N LYS A 401 20.38 17.38 -49.26
CA LYS A 401 20.82 17.48 -50.67
C LYS A 401 19.80 18.21 -51.53
N GLU A 402 18.51 17.97 -51.31
CA GLU A 402 17.42 18.62 -52.05
C GLU A 402 17.33 20.12 -51.70
N GLU A 403 17.41 20.47 -50.41
CA GLU A 403 17.51 21.86 -49.95
C GLU A 403 18.74 22.57 -50.53
N LEU A 404 19.90 21.90 -50.56
CA LEU A 404 21.14 22.44 -51.13
C LEU A 404 21.06 22.58 -52.66
N ALA A 405 20.32 21.72 -53.37
CA ALA A 405 20.03 21.91 -54.79
C ALA A 405 19.13 23.13 -55.02
N GLN A 406 18.03 23.26 -54.26
CA GLN A 406 17.12 24.41 -54.34
C GLN A 406 17.82 25.74 -54.03
N ALA A 407 18.73 25.76 -53.05
CA ALA A 407 19.54 26.93 -52.72
C ALA A 407 20.49 27.33 -53.87
N ASN A 408 21.10 26.35 -54.56
CA ASN A 408 21.93 26.63 -55.73
C ASN A 408 21.11 27.20 -56.90
N ASP A 409 19.91 26.68 -57.16
CA ASP A 409 18.99 27.22 -58.18
C ASP A 409 18.57 28.67 -57.87
N GLN A 410 18.37 29.01 -56.59
CA GLN A 410 18.11 30.40 -56.17
C GLN A 410 19.34 31.30 -56.38
N ILE A 411 20.54 30.82 -56.05
CA ILE A 411 21.80 31.55 -56.29
C ILE A 411 22.05 31.78 -57.79
N ILE A 412 21.63 30.87 -58.67
CA ILE A 412 21.70 31.05 -60.13
C ILE A 412 20.74 32.17 -60.56
N LYS A 413 19.46 32.10 -60.19
CA LYS A 413 18.45 33.11 -60.53
C LYS A 413 18.82 34.51 -60.05
N LEU A 414 19.29 34.65 -58.81
CA LEU A 414 19.73 35.94 -58.26
C LEU A 414 20.93 36.52 -59.01
N LYS A 415 21.84 35.68 -59.53
CA LYS A 415 22.94 36.15 -60.40
C LYS A 415 22.45 36.63 -61.76
N GLU A 416 21.46 35.95 -62.34
CA GLU A 416 20.82 36.37 -63.59
C GLU A 416 20.07 37.71 -63.41
N GLU A 417 19.30 37.86 -62.34
CA GLU A 417 18.62 39.12 -61.97
C GLU A 417 19.60 40.28 -61.76
N ILE A 418 20.70 40.06 -61.03
CA ILE A 418 21.77 41.06 -60.85
C ILE A 418 22.40 41.46 -62.20
N SER A 419 22.63 40.50 -63.10
CA SER A 419 23.21 40.78 -64.42
C SER A 419 22.26 41.60 -65.31
N VAL A 420 20.95 41.30 -65.28
CA VAL A 420 19.93 42.10 -65.98
C VAL A 420 19.84 43.52 -65.39
N MET A 421 19.89 43.65 -64.07
CA MET A 421 19.83 44.96 -63.39
C MET A 421 21.06 45.83 -63.71
N GLN A 422 22.25 45.22 -63.84
CA GLN A 422 23.46 45.91 -64.30
C GLN A 422 23.33 46.41 -65.75
N GLN A 423 22.81 45.59 -66.66
CA GLN A 423 22.57 46.01 -68.05
C GLN A 423 21.52 47.14 -68.18
N GLN A 424 20.56 47.23 -67.25
CA GLN A 424 19.59 48.34 -67.22
C GLN A 424 20.21 49.65 -66.70
N LEU A 425 21.19 49.58 -65.80
CA LEU A 425 21.94 50.75 -65.33
C LEU A 425 22.86 51.33 -66.42
N GLU A 426 23.46 50.49 -67.26
CA GLU A 426 24.27 50.92 -68.41
C GLU A 426 23.47 51.56 -69.56
N GLN A 427 22.13 51.55 -69.50
CA GLN A 427 21.24 52.10 -70.53
C GLN A 427 20.58 53.45 -70.15
N GLN A 428 20.96 54.07 -69.03
CA GLN A 428 20.53 55.44 -68.72
C GLN A 428 21.39 56.47 -69.48
N PRO A 429 20.80 57.39 -70.26
CA PRO A 429 21.57 58.38 -71.03
C PRO A 429 22.08 59.52 -70.14
N GLU A 430 23.35 59.88 -70.30
CA GLU A 430 23.95 61.05 -69.65
C GLU A 430 23.27 62.36 -70.07
N GLN A 431 23.06 63.28 -69.12
CA GLN A 431 22.71 64.68 -69.40
C GLN A 431 23.74 65.62 -68.76
N GLN A 432 24.47 66.34 -69.60
CA GLN A 432 25.40 67.40 -69.22
C GLN A 432 24.67 68.75 -69.05
N PRO A 433 25.23 69.66 -68.25
CA PRO A 433 25.39 71.05 -68.73
C PRO A 433 26.78 71.67 -68.44
N GLU A 434 27.02 72.83 -69.03
CA GLU A 434 28.35 73.48 -69.21
C GLU A 434 28.49 74.80 -68.38
N PRO A 435 29.41 75.80 -68.59
CA PRO A 435 30.45 76.04 -67.58
C PRO A 435 30.65 77.49 -67.01
N GLN A 436 31.43 77.57 -65.90
CA GLN A 436 32.22 78.73 -65.37
C GLN A 436 31.47 79.93 -64.73
N PRO A 437 32.15 80.82 -63.91
CA PRO A 437 33.59 80.98 -63.64
C PRO A 437 34.05 80.94 -62.13
N GLN A 438 35.34 81.25 -61.90
CA GLN A 438 36.17 81.12 -60.67
C GLN A 438 36.25 82.43 -59.82
N PRO A 439 36.96 82.58 -58.64
CA PRO A 439 38.13 81.79 -58.15
C PRO A 439 38.43 81.60 -56.61
N LYS A 440 39.47 80.77 -56.35
CA LYS A 440 40.45 80.77 -55.21
C LYS A 440 40.01 80.43 -53.76
N GLN A 441 40.25 79.19 -53.30
CA GLN A 441 41.45 78.78 -52.52
C GLN A 441 41.45 77.25 -52.18
N GLN A 442 42.55 76.73 -51.62
CA GLN A 442 42.83 75.30 -51.32
C GLN A 442 42.43 74.90 -49.87
N PRO A 443 42.41 73.60 -49.45
CA PRO A 443 42.83 72.37 -50.15
C PRO A 443 41.75 71.27 -50.28
N GLN A 444 42.14 70.10 -50.83
CA GLN A 444 41.29 68.89 -50.97
C GLN A 444 40.96 68.23 -49.62
N PRO A 445 39.87 67.45 -49.53
CA PRO A 445 39.98 65.99 -49.68
C PRO A 445 39.35 65.42 -50.96
N GLN A 446 39.68 64.16 -51.28
CA GLN A 446 39.11 63.40 -52.39
C GLN A 446 37.83 62.68 -51.95
N VAL A 447 36.73 62.83 -52.68
CA VAL A 447 35.52 62.02 -52.48
C VAL A 447 35.66 60.72 -53.25
N ALA A 448 36.03 59.65 -52.53
CA ALA A 448 36.07 58.30 -53.08
C ALA A 448 34.71 57.59 -52.91
N GLY A 449 34.26 56.85 -53.92
CA GLY A 449 33.00 56.09 -53.89
C GLY A 449 33.04 54.84 -53.01
N GLY A 450 33.27 55.01 -51.70
CA GLY A 450 33.42 53.91 -50.74
C GLY A 450 32.13 53.49 -50.01
N ASP A 451 31.22 54.42 -49.74
CA ASP A 451 30.26 54.27 -48.63
C ASP A 451 29.27 53.11 -48.74
N LEU A 452 28.77 52.77 -49.93
CA LEU A 452 27.88 51.60 -50.07
C LEU A 452 28.62 50.27 -49.89
N ARG A 453 29.88 50.20 -50.31
CA ARG A 453 30.70 48.98 -50.18
C ARG A 453 31.25 48.83 -48.77
N ALA A 454 31.55 49.94 -48.09
CA ALA A 454 31.88 49.95 -46.67
C ALA A 454 30.71 49.45 -45.83
N MET A 455 29.50 49.98 -46.04
CA MET A 455 28.30 49.59 -45.28
C MET A 455 27.94 48.11 -45.43
N ILE A 456 28.04 47.56 -46.65
CA ILE A 456 27.83 46.11 -46.89
C ILE A 456 28.98 45.26 -46.29
N GLN A 457 30.23 45.75 -46.32
CA GLN A 457 31.33 45.05 -45.66
C GLN A 457 31.24 45.08 -44.13
N GLU A 458 30.61 46.09 -43.53
CA GLU A 458 30.42 46.17 -42.08
C GLU A 458 29.34 45.19 -41.60
N ILE A 459 28.21 45.10 -42.31
CA ILE A 459 27.15 44.10 -42.02
C ILE A 459 27.71 42.67 -42.12
N ILE A 460 28.51 42.37 -43.16
CA ILE A 460 29.17 41.07 -43.32
C ILE A 460 30.27 40.84 -42.26
N ARG A 461 30.88 41.90 -41.74
CA ARG A 461 31.90 41.86 -40.67
C ARG A 461 31.26 41.62 -39.29
N GLU A 462 30.05 42.12 -39.04
CA GLU A 462 29.28 41.81 -37.83
C GLU A 462 28.85 40.34 -37.80
N GLU A 463 28.29 39.80 -38.90
CA GLU A 463 27.90 38.37 -38.93
C GLU A 463 29.10 37.42 -38.81
N LEU A 464 30.20 37.67 -39.53
CA LEU A 464 31.36 36.75 -39.56
C LEU A 464 32.20 36.76 -38.28
N GLN A 465 32.01 37.71 -37.35
CA GLN A 465 32.62 37.64 -36.02
C GLN A 465 31.87 36.70 -35.06
N GLY A 466 30.67 36.22 -35.43
CA GLY A 466 29.86 35.33 -34.60
C GLY A 466 30.37 33.88 -34.48
N MET A 467 31.33 33.44 -35.31
CA MET A 467 31.74 32.02 -35.38
C MET A 467 33.25 31.80 -35.56
N GLN A 468 34.02 31.85 -34.47
CA GLN A 468 35.20 30.98 -34.35
C GLN A 468 35.53 30.57 -32.91
N VAL A 469 36.01 29.33 -32.77
CA VAL A 469 36.44 28.66 -31.53
C VAL A 469 37.92 29.08 -31.29
N ASN A 470 38.47 29.26 -30.07
CA ASN A 470 38.72 28.20 -29.09
C ASN A 470 39.37 28.71 -27.78
N THR A 471 39.43 27.82 -26.77
CA THR A 471 40.25 27.84 -25.52
C THR A 471 39.85 28.72 -24.31
N THR A 472 40.11 28.14 -23.12
CA THR A 472 39.95 28.56 -21.70
C THR A 472 40.89 29.70 -21.23
N PRO A 473 40.71 30.35 -20.04
CA PRO A 473 39.94 29.95 -18.84
C PRO A 473 39.04 31.04 -18.16
N THR A 474 38.58 30.73 -16.93
CA THR A 474 37.83 31.47 -15.87
C THR A 474 38.33 32.89 -15.47
N PRO A 475 37.63 33.70 -14.61
CA PRO A 475 36.34 33.53 -13.89
C PRO A 475 35.38 34.78 -13.82
N THR A 476 34.33 34.69 -12.96
CA THR A 476 33.54 35.80 -12.32
C THR A 476 32.19 36.17 -12.97
N SER A 477 31.27 36.86 -12.24
CA SER A 477 29.81 36.68 -12.35
C SER A 477 28.92 37.87 -11.90
N ILE A 478 27.58 37.73 -12.10
CA ILE A 478 26.44 38.55 -11.55
C ILE A 478 26.24 39.93 -12.28
N PRO A 479 25.02 40.52 -12.49
CA PRO A 479 23.66 40.20 -11.97
C PRO A 479 22.43 40.16 -12.96
N GLN A 480 21.35 39.48 -12.50
CA GLN A 480 19.90 39.85 -12.55
C GLN A 480 18.93 39.70 -13.77
N VAL A 481 17.72 39.21 -13.39
CA VAL A 481 16.32 39.50 -13.84
C VAL A 481 15.66 38.76 -15.05
N LYS A 482 14.57 38.05 -14.69
CA LYS A 482 13.29 37.66 -15.36
C LYS A 482 13.05 38.18 -16.80
N THR A 483 12.42 37.47 -17.76
CA THR A 483 11.38 36.38 -17.76
C THR A 483 11.36 35.73 -19.19
N THR A 484 10.67 34.66 -19.63
CA THR A 484 9.54 33.78 -19.17
C THR A 484 9.56 32.41 -19.89
N GLN A 485 8.92 31.38 -19.30
CA GLN A 485 8.46 30.09 -19.89
C GLN A 485 9.47 29.11 -20.54
N SER A 486 9.25 27.82 -20.25
CA SER A 486 9.64 26.60 -20.98
C SER A 486 10.86 26.60 -21.93
N VAL A 487 12.00 26.09 -21.44
CA VAL A 487 12.65 24.84 -21.94
C VAL A 487 13.60 24.34 -20.85
N GLU A 488 13.86 23.04 -20.83
CA GLU A 488 14.75 22.37 -19.87
C GLU A 488 16.23 22.70 -20.14
N GLN A 489 16.89 23.38 -19.20
CA GLN A 489 18.34 23.60 -19.21
C GLN A 489 18.95 23.36 -17.83
N THR A 490 19.95 22.47 -17.77
CA THR A 490 20.68 22.10 -16.56
C THR A 490 21.69 23.17 -16.17
N LYS A 491 21.41 23.88 -15.07
CA LYS A 491 22.39 24.75 -14.39
C LYS A 491 23.25 23.96 -13.40
N PRO A 492 24.51 24.39 -13.15
CA PRO A 492 25.48 23.62 -12.37
C PRO A 492 25.05 23.39 -10.92
N ILE A 493 25.53 22.29 -10.35
CA ILE A 493 25.31 21.91 -8.96
C ILE A 493 26.00 22.95 -8.06
N ALA A 494 25.23 23.60 -7.19
CA ALA A 494 25.79 24.46 -6.15
C ALA A 494 26.37 23.59 -5.02
N ASN A 495 27.57 23.93 -4.53
CA ASN A 495 28.14 23.22 -3.39
C ASN A 495 27.45 23.66 -2.09
N TRP A 496 26.41 22.94 -1.69
CA TRP A 496 25.60 23.28 -0.52
C TRP A 496 26.35 23.12 0.82
N GLU A 497 27.50 22.43 0.83
CA GLU A 497 28.33 22.26 2.04
C GLU A 497 28.95 23.58 2.54
N GLU A 498 29.17 24.56 1.66
CA GLU A 498 29.81 25.85 1.99
C GLU A 498 28.85 26.90 2.60
N PHE A 499 27.54 26.65 2.60
CA PHE A 499 26.53 27.59 3.10
C PHE A 499 26.39 27.53 4.64
N SER A 500 26.09 28.65 5.30
CA SER A 500 25.70 28.63 6.72
C SER A 500 24.34 27.98 6.93
N ASP A 501 24.06 27.45 8.12
CA ASP A 501 22.77 26.82 8.43
C ASP A 501 21.59 27.79 8.23
N LYS A 502 21.77 29.08 8.53
CA LYS A 502 20.75 30.09 8.29
C LYS A 502 20.41 30.23 6.80
N GLU A 503 21.42 30.42 5.96
CA GLU A 503 21.25 30.59 4.51
C GLU A 503 20.69 29.32 3.86
N LEU A 504 21.16 28.15 4.32
CA LEU A 504 20.66 26.86 3.89
C LEU A 504 19.17 26.71 4.25
N TRP A 505 18.78 26.87 5.51
CA TRP A 505 17.39 26.67 5.93
C TRP A 505 16.42 27.66 5.28
N GLU A 506 16.86 28.90 5.01
CA GLU A 506 16.09 29.91 4.28
C GLU A 506 16.05 29.66 2.74
N SER A 507 16.99 28.88 2.18
CA SER A 507 16.99 28.46 0.77
C SER A 507 15.88 27.46 0.41
N LYS A 508 15.40 27.55 -0.83
CA LYS A 508 14.42 26.63 -1.46
C LYS A 508 14.92 26.07 -2.81
N ALA A 509 16.21 26.21 -3.10
CA ALA A 509 16.78 25.79 -4.39
C ALA A 509 16.98 24.26 -4.48
N LYS A 510 17.12 23.74 -5.71
CA LYS A 510 17.35 22.30 -5.96
C LYS A 510 18.64 21.83 -5.27
N GLY A 511 18.59 20.69 -4.57
CA GLY A 511 19.67 20.17 -3.71
C GLY A 511 19.67 20.69 -2.26
N SER A 512 19.13 21.89 -1.98
CA SER A 512 19.12 22.42 -0.59
C SER A 512 18.31 21.58 0.40
N ALA A 513 17.36 20.77 -0.09
CA ALA A 513 16.61 19.83 0.74
C ALA A 513 17.45 18.61 1.16
N GLU A 514 18.32 18.11 0.28
CA GLU A 514 19.20 16.97 0.56
C GLU A 514 20.27 17.35 1.60
N GLU A 515 20.83 18.56 1.49
CA GLU A 515 21.80 19.08 2.48
C GLU A 515 21.16 19.31 3.86
N LYS A 516 19.91 19.79 3.94
CA LYS A 516 19.18 19.90 5.22
C LYS A 516 18.98 18.52 5.87
N VAL A 517 18.78 17.47 5.09
CA VAL A 517 18.70 16.09 5.60
C VAL A 517 20.07 15.60 6.07
N ARG A 518 21.15 15.87 5.32
CA ARG A 518 22.53 15.55 5.74
C ARG A 518 22.92 16.24 7.05
N ARG A 519 22.64 17.54 7.21
CA ARG A 519 22.92 18.27 8.46
C ARG A 519 22.03 17.82 9.61
N ALA A 520 20.75 17.54 9.37
CA ALA A 520 19.87 16.93 10.39
C ALA A 520 20.37 15.53 10.84
N PHE A 521 20.90 14.73 9.93
CA PHE A 521 21.54 13.44 10.23
C PHE A 521 22.78 13.63 11.12
N LEU A 522 23.70 14.53 10.72
CA LEU A 522 24.91 14.82 11.50
C LEU A 522 24.57 15.39 12.88
N ALA A 523 23.58 16.27 12.99
CA ALA A 523 23.14 16.83 14.26
C ALA A 523 22.63 15.76 15.25
N ILE A 524 21.84 14.78 14.78
CA ILE A 524 21.42 13.63 15.61
C ILE A 524 22.62 12.76 16.00
N ALA A 525 23.52 12.47 15.06
CA ALA A 525 24.71 11.64 15.31
C ALA A 525 25.66 12.29 16.34
N SER A 526 25.99 13.56 16.16
CA SER A 526 26.81 14.35 17.08
C SER A 526 26.16 14.46 18.46
N TYR A 527 24.85 14.65 18.56
CA TYR A 527 24.15 14.68 19.84
C TYR A 527 24.27 13.34 20.60
N ASN A 528 24.00 12.22 19.91
CA ASN A 528 24.10 10.88 20.50
C ASN A 528 25.54 10.50 20.91
N ASP A 529 26.54 11.02 20.18
CA ASP A 529 27.96 10.79 20.45
C ASP A 529 28.55 11.70 21.55
N THR A 530 27.96 12.86 21.84
CA THR A 530 28.60 13.89 22.70
C THR A 530 27.79 14.33 23.93
N LEU A 531 26.45 14.33 23.88
CA LEU A 531 25.59 14.87 24.95
C LEU A 531 24.62 13.84 25.56
N ALA A 532 24.31 12.75 24.87
CA ALA A 532 23.36 11.74 25.36
C ALA A 532 23.99 10.81 26.43
N THR A 533 23.72 11.10 27.70
CA THR A 533 24.33 10.43 28.87
C THR A 533 23.76 9.03 29.18
N GLY A 534 22.71 8.59 28.49
CA GLY A 534 22.15 7.25 28.66
C GLY A 534 21.15 6.84 27.58
N ASP A 535 20.77 5.56 27.57
CA ASP A 535 19.93 4.95 26.53
C ASP A 535 18.50 5.56 26.42
N ASN A 536 18.06 6.31 27.43
CA ASN A 536 16.76 7.01 27.43
C ASN A 536 16.86 8.47 26.92
N ASP A 537 18.04 8.91 26.48
CA ASP A 537 18.29 10.25 25.92
C ASP A 537 18.99 10.19 24.55
N ARG A 538 18.99 9.02 23.88
CA ARG A 538 19.46 8.88 22.49
C ARG A 538 18.30 8.82 21.51
N LEU A 539 18.49 9.40 20.31
CA LEU A 539 17.50 9.44 19.24
C LEU A 539 17.93 8.62 18.02
N ALA A 540 17.11 7.63 17.66
CA ALA A 540 17.31 6.81 16.47
C ALA A 540 17.04 7.63 15.21
N ILE A 541 17.94 7.52 14.23
CA ILE A 541 17.78 8.17 12.93
C ILE A 541 16.65 7.46 12.19
N THR A 542 15.60 8.23 11.88
CA THR A 542 14.31 7.78 11.33
C THR A 542 13.75 8.84 10.39
N ASN A 543 12.85 8.45 9.46
CA ASN A 543 12.22 9.41 8.54
C ASN A 543 11.49 10.55 9.31
N GLN A 544 10.86 10.24 10.44
CA GLN A 544 10.17 11.23 11.28
C GLN A 544 11.13 12.22 11.94
N ALA A 545 12.20 11.75 12.59
CA ALA A 545 13.17 12.63 13.25
C ALA A 545 13.90 13.53 12.23
N LEU A 546 14.28 12.98 11.06
CA LEU A 546 14.86 13.76 9.98
C LEU A 546 13.85 14.73 9.34
N ARG A 547 12.56 14.40 9.29
CA ARG A 547 11.50 15.31 8.81
C ARG A 547 11.31 16.50 9.74
N GLU A 548 11.27 16.27 11.05
CA GLU A 548 11.11 17.34 12.05
C GLU A 548 12.30 18.32 12.04
N LEU A 549 13.54 17.85 11.82
CA LEU A 549 14.71 18.73 11.75
C LEU A 549 14.97 19.34 10.35
N SER A 550 14.87 18.56 9.26
CA SER A 550 15.19 19.10 7.93
C SER A 550 14.08 19.96 7.32
N GLY A 551 12.83 19.79 7.78
CA GLY A 551 11.64 20.33 7.13
C GLY A 551 11.38 19.76 5.71
N ALA A 552 12.15 18.76 5.27
CA ALA A 552 12.06 18.22 3.92
C ALA A 552 10.87 17.26 3.72
N ASN A 553 10.54 16.99 2.46
CA ASN A 553 9.51 16.02 2.12
C ASN A 553 10.00 14.59 2.49
N GLY A 554 9.13 13.80 3.14
CA GLY A 554 9.42 12.42 3.55
C GLY A 554 9.85 11.48 2.42
N MET A 555 9.51 11.79 1.15
CA MET A 555 10.02 11.05 -0.01
C MET A 555 11.52 11.31 -0.23
N VAL A 556 11.93 12.59 -0.26
CA VAL A 556 13.35 13.00 -0.34
C VAL A 556 14.15 12.42 0.83
N ILE A 557 13.58 12.45 2.04
CA ILE A 557 14.19 11.84 3.23
C ILE A 557 14.29 10.31 3.08
N GLY A 558 13.26 9.67 2.53
CA GLY A 558 13.24 8.22 2.29
C GLY A 558 14.30 7.80 1.27
N ASP A 559 14.50 8.56 0.21
CA ASP A 559 15.51 8.28 -0.81
C ASP A 559 16.93 8.62 -0.32
N TRP A 560 17.10 9.68 0.48
CA TRP A 560 18.36 9.99 1.17
C TRP A 560 18.75 8.87 2.15
N ILE A 561 17.80 8.35 2.95
CA ILE A 561 18.02 7.22 3.88
C ILE A 561 18.41 5.94 3.13
N LYS A 562 17.86 5.68 1.93
CA LYS A 562 18.28 4.55 1.08
C LYS A 562 19.71 4.73 0.56
N ALA A 563 20.06 5.94 0.12
CA ALA A 563 21.39 6.25 -0.40
C ALA A 563 22.49 6.16 0.67
N HIS A 564 22.19 6.56 1.91
CA HIS A 564 23.12 6.54 3.05
C HIS A 564 22.79 5.42 4.05
N ALA A 565 22.24 4.29 3.57
CA ALA A 565 21.73 3.23 4.42
C ALA A 565 22.79 2.70 5.40
N ASP A 566 24.00 2.41 4.92
CA ASP A 566 25.08 1.87 5.75
C ASP A 566 25.47 2.81 6.90
N GLU A 567 25.44 4.13 6.69
CA GLU A 567 25.72 5.13 7.73
C GLU A 567 24.60 5.16 8.79
N VAL A 568 23.33 5.17 8.36
CA VAL A 568 22.15 5.14 9.24
C VAL A 568 22.11 3.84 10.06
N VAL A 569 22.43 2.71 9.44
CA VAL A 569 22.50 1.39 10.09
C VAL A 569 23.67 1.32 11.06
N SER A 570 24.85 1.83 10.67
CA SER A 570 26.05 1.90 11.52
C SER A 570 25.77 2.74 12.78
N HIS A 571 25.28 3.97 12.63
CA HIS A 571 24.91 4.84 13.75
C HIS A 571 23.87 4.20 14.69
N ASN A 572 22.76 3.71 14.13
CA ASN A 572 21.69 3.15 14.96
C ASN A 572 22.12 1.85 15.66
N THR A 573 23.05 1.08 15.07
CA THR A 573 23.64 -0.11 15.68
C THR A 573 24.65 0.25 16.78
N LYS A 574 25.55 1.20 16.54
CA LYS A 574 26.55 1.73 17.50
C LYS A 574 25.91 2.08 18.85
N HIS A 575 24.71 2.67 18.81
CA HIS A 575 23.98 3.16 19.99
C HIS A 575 22.91 2.20 20.53
N GLY A 576 22.85 0.94 20.06
CA GLY A 576 21.86 -0.06 20.51
C GLY A 576 20.41 0.18 20.06
N MET A 577 20.19 1.21 19.24
CA MET A 577 18.88 1.60 18.72
C MET A 577 18.43 0.73 17.53
N GLY A 578 19.33 -0.12 17.02
CA GLY A 578 19.09 -1.04 15.91
C GLY A 578 17.87 -1.96 16.04
N ASN A 579 17.36 -2.43 14.89
CA ASN A 579 16.35 -3.47 14.83
C ASN A 579 17.03 -4.84 14.99
N SER A 580 16.79 -5.46 16.15
CA SER A 580 17.33 -6.77 16.54
C SER A 580 16.93 -7.95 15.64
N LYS A 581 16.09 -7.74 14.61
CA LYS A 581 15.69 -8.77 13.65
C LYS A 581 16.29 -8.60 12.25
N ASP A 582 16.54 -7.36 11.85
CA ASP A 582 17.04 -7.01 10.51
C ASP A 582 17.56 -5.56 10.54
N PRO A 583 18.90 -5.35 10.64
CA PRO A 583 19.49 -4.02 10.62
C PRO A 583 19.33 -3.29 9.26
N SER A 584 19.13 -4.00 8.15
CA SER A 584 19.03 -3.35 6.83
C SER A 584 17.76 -2.51 6.65
N LYS A 585 16.75 -2.78 7.48
CA LYS A 585 15.42 -2.17 7.41
C LYS A 585 15.33 -0.85 8.16
N THR A 586 15.87 0.20 7.55
CA THR A 586 15.89 1.57 8.09
C THR A 586 14.48 2.12 8.39
N GLU A 587 13.45 1.63 7.70
CA GLU A 587 12.04 1.95 7.91
C GLU A 587 11.47 1.36 9.23
N THR A 588 12.18 0.41 9.85
CA THR A 588 11.75 -0.27 11.08
C THR A 588 12.45 0.23 12.35
N TYR A 589 13.26 1.29 12.26
CA TYR A 589 13.83 1.95 13.43
C TYR A 589 12.76 2.75 14.19
N TYR A 590 12.74 2.63 15.52
CA TYR A 590 11.85 3.37 16.41
C TYR A 590 12.52 3.66 17.74
N ASN A 591 12.21 4.84 18.31
CA ASN A 591 12.68 5.24 19.64
C ASN A 591 12.01 4.40 20.72
N LYS A 592 12.70 3.36 21.19
CA LYS A 592 12.24 2.46 22.25
C LYS A 592 12.01 3.26 23.54
N ARG A 593 10.74 3.43 23.95
CA ARG A 593 10.25 3.90 25.28
C ARG A 593 10.00 5.40 25.50
N HIS A 594 10.01 6.27 24.48
CA HIS A 594 9.65 7.68 24.69
C HIS A 594 8.15 7.99 24.48
N ARG A 595 7.57 8.75 25.41
CA ARG A 595 6.29 9.47 25.16
C ARG A 595 6.60 10.62 24.20
N SER A 596 5.70 10.92 23.25
CA SER A 596 5.95 11.86 22.15
C SER A 596 6.57 13.19 22.57
N LYS A 597 6.09 13.77 23.69
CA LYS A 597 6.64 15.02 24.26
C LYS A 597 8.16 14.99 24.47
N ARG A 598 8.72 13.88 24.95
CA ARG A 598 10.18 13.75 25.19
C ARG A 598 10.98 13.74 23.89
N ILE A 599 10.41 13.20 22.81
CA ILE A 599 11.06 13.24 21.49
C ILE A 599 11.15 14.69 21.01
N THR A 600 10.07 15.47 21.14
CA THR A 600 10.06 16.91 20.79
C THR A 600 11.04 17.72 21.65
N GLU A 601 11.13 17.46 22.95
CA GLU A 601 12.14 18.09 23.84
C GLU A 601 13.58 17.83 23.37
N LEU A 602 13.90 16.58 22.99
CA LEU A 602 15.23 16.19 22.52
C LEU A 602 15.54 16.77 21.12
N LEU A 603 14.56 16.80 20.20
CA LEU A 603 14.72 17.40 18.88
C LEU A 603 14.90 18.93 18.93
N GLN A 604 14.20 19.62 19.85
CA GLN A 604 14.46 21.04 20.11
C GLN A 604 15.88 21.26 20.65
N LEU A 605 16.34 20.42 21.60
CA LEU A 605 17.71 20.50 22.11
C LEU A 605 18.76 20.27 21.00
N ILE A 606 18.51 19.37 20.04
CA ILE A 606 19.38 19.17 18.88
C ILE A 606 19.40 20.41 17.97
N ASN A 607 18.22 20.95 17.64
CA ASN A 607 18.08 22.19 16.87
C ASN A 607 18.87 23.35 17.50
N ASP A 608 18.72 23.54 18.81
CA ASP A 608 19.30 24.66 19.56
C ASP A 608 20.81 24.49 19.86
N LYS A 609 21.40 23.31 19.59
CA LYS A 609 22.81 22.99 19.89
C LYS A 609 23.67 22.60 18.69
N PHE A 610 23.06 22.13 17.59
CA PHE A 610 23.79 21.61 16.43
C PHE A 610 23.26 22.15 15.08
N LEU A 611 22.22 23.00 15.07
CA LEU A 611 21.63 23.60 13.85
C LEU A 611 21.27 25.09 14.05
N ASP A 612 21.96 25.78 14.99
CA ASP A 612 21.80 27.20 15.34
C ASP A 612 20.34 27.69 15.51
N GLY A 613 19.44 26.82 15.97
CA GLY A 613 18.03 27.13 16.14
C GLY A 613 17.20 27.21 14.84
N GLN A 614 17.80 26.94 13.67
CA GLN A 614 17.23 27.28 12.36
C GLN A 614 16.18 26.29 11.84
N ALA A 615 16.22 25.04 12.29
CA ALA A 615 15.31 23.98 11.88
C ALA A 615 13.93 24.10 12.52
N MET A 616 13.88 24.21 13.85
CA MET A 616 12.68 24.29 14.67
C MET A 616 12.51 25.72 15.20
N LYS A 617 12.33 26.69 14.28
CA LYS A 617 12.10 28.10 14.64
C LYS A 617 10.82 28.23 15.48
N ALA A 618 10.95 28.80 16.67
CA ALA A 618 9.84 29.02 17.60
C ALA A 618 8.73 29.88 16.97
N GLY A 619 7.49 29.72 17.47
CA GLY A 619 6.30 30.35 16.91
C GLY A 619 6.37 31.89 16.86
N LYS A 620 5.76 32.48 15.82
CA LYS A 620 5.72 33.93 15.58
C LYS A 620 5.34 34.74 16.82
N SER A 621 6.10 35.80 17.08
CA SER A 621 5.75 36.89 18.00
C SER A 621 5.86 38.25 17.29
N GLU A 622 4.72 38.74 16.81
CA GLU A 622 4.49 40.09 16.23
C GLU A 622 2.96 40.34 16.29
N ASP A 623 2.45 41.54 16.55
CA ASP A 623 3.01 42.69 17.26
C ASP A 623 1.84 43.61 17.70
N ALA A 624 1.95 44.30 18.84
CA ALA A 624 1.00 45.33 19.29
C ALA A 624 1.57 46.12 20.49
N SER A 625 1.77 47.43 20.34
CA SER A 625 2.43 48.28 21.33
C SER A 625 1.47 49.11 22.20
N VAL A 626 2.00 49.55 23.34
CA VAL A 626 1.33 50.16 24.51
C VAL A 626 0.42 51.36 24.19
N THR A 627 -0.78 51.37 24.78
CA THR A 627 -1.41 52.56 25.38
C THR A 627 -2.28 52.13 26.58
N ALA A 628 -2.52 53.01 27.56
CA ALA A 628 -2.72 52.58 28.95
C ALA A 628 -4.10 52.89 29.58
N ASN A 629 -4.61 51.92 30.36
CA ASN A 629 -5.36 51.99 31.64
C ASN A 629 -6.65 52.89 31.77
N PRO A 630 -7.55 52.62 32.75
CA PRO A 630 -7.49 51.63 33.84
C PRO A 630 -8.74 50.71 34.01
N ALA A 631 -8.72 49.91 35.09
CA ALA A 631 -9.87 49.34 35.84
C ALA A 631 -10.56 48.04 35.34
N GLU A 632 -10.10 46.92 35.92
CA GLU A 632 -10.87 45.81 36.51
C GLU A 632 -12.28 45.46 35.97
N GLN A 633 -12.41 44.27 35.37
CA GLN A 633 -12.98 43.09 36.06
C GLN A 633 -12.69 41.79 35.28
N THR A 634 -12.62 40.66 36.00
CA THR A 634 -12.18 39.35 35.48
C THR A 634 -13.34 38.50 34.96
N THR A 635 -13.29 38.10 33.68
CA THR A 635 -14.10 37.00 33.13
C THR A 635 -13.26 36.10 32.22
N THR A 636 -13.19 34.81 32.55
CA THR A 636 -12.30 33.84 31.90
C THR A 636 -13.04 33.06 30.80
N THR A 637 -12.84 33.42 29.53
CA THR A 637 -13.46 32.72 28.39
C THR A 637 -12.68 31.47 27.97
N VAL A 638 -13.19 30.30 28.38
CA VAL A 638 -12.69 28.99 27.92
C VAL A 638 -13.20 28.70 26.51
N SER A 639 -12.32 28.23 25.61
CA SER A 639 -12.71 27.79 24.26
C SER A 639 -13.48 26.46 24.32
N SER A 640 -14.80 26.51 24.16
CA SER A 640 -15.68 25.35 24.18
C SER A 640 -15.82 24.70 22.79
N LYS A 641 -15.74 23.37 22.74
CA LYS A 641 -15.93 22.61 21.50
C LYS A 641 -17.43 22.39 21.24
N THR A 642 -17.83 22.44 19.97
CA THR A 642 -19.24 22.44 19.57
C THR A 642 -19.51 21.43 18.46
N ILE A 643 -20.48 20.56 18.66
CA ILE A 643 -21.04 19.64 17.65
C ILE A 643 -22.27 20.31 17.03
N THR A 644 -22.53 20.12 15.73
CA THR A 644 -23.73 20.63 15.05
C THR A 644 -24.63 19.48 14.58
N LEU A 645 -25.91 19.53 14.92
CA LEU A 645 -26.97 18.64 14.43
C LEU A 645 -28.03 19.45 13.65
N LYS A 646 -28.86 18.79 12.83
CA LYS A 646 -30.04 19.43 12.22
C LYS A 646 -31.22 19.40 13.18
N ALA A 647 -31.93 20.50 13.31
CA ALA A 647 -33.10 20.65 14.19
C ALA A 647 -34.32 19.83 13.74
N THR A 648 -34.38 19.41 12.47
CA THR A 648 -35.45 18.57 11.90
C THR A 648 -35.24 17.07 12.09
N GLU A 649 -34.03 16.64 12.48
CA GLU A 649 -33.62 15.23 12.51
C GLU A 649 -33.13 14.77 13.89
N ALA A 650 -32.71 15.69 14.77
CA ALA A 650 -32.23 15.36 16.12
C ALA A 650 -33.34 15.38 17.17
N SER A 651 -33.55 14.26 17.85
CA SER A 651 -34.38 14.19 19.06
C SER A 651 -33.60 14.65 20.31
N LEU A 652 -34.30 14.85 21.42
CA LEU A 652 -33.66 15.09 22.72
C LEU A 652 -32.76 13.93 23.16
N MET A 653 -33.07 12.68 22.79
CA MET A 653 -32.23 11.51 23.09
C MET A 653 -30.93 11.53 22.28
N ASP A 654 -30.96 11.99 21.02
CA ASP A 654 -29.74 12.11 20.20
C ASP A 654 -28.81 13.20 20.75
N ILE A 655 -29.38 14.31 21.21
CA ILE A 655 -28.68 15.42 21.86
C ILE A 655 -28.05 14.95 23.18
N GLU A 656 -28.81 14.24 24.02
CA GLU A 656 -28.33 13.67 25.29
C GLU A 656 -27.21 12.66 25.05
N HIS A 657 -27.39 11.71 24.15
CA HIS A 657 -26.40 10.69 23.82
C HIS A 657 -25.11 11.32 23.29
N THR A 658 -25.22 12.30 22.39
CA THR A 658 -24.07 13.06 21.85
C THR A 658 -23.31 13.80 22.96
N LEU A 659 -24.02 14.42 23.89
CA LEU A 659 -23.43 15.12 25.04
C LEU A 659 -22.78 14.17 26.04
N ARG A 660 -23.43 13.04 26.38
CA ARG A 660 -22.87 12.00 27.27
C ARG A 660 -21.60 11.37 26.67
N GLN A 661 -21.52 11.22 25.35
CA GLN A 661 -20.31 10.77 24.66
C GLN A 661 -19.20 11.84 24.59
N ASN A 662 -19.53 13.14 24.73
CA ASN A 662 -18.59 14.26 24.61
C ASN A 662 -18.68 15.24 25.79
N PRO A 663 -18.30 14.84 27.03
CA PRO A 663 -18.40 15.71 28.20
C PRO A 663 -17.63 17.03 28.04
N GLY A 664 -18.27 18.14 28.41
CA GLY A 664 -17.69 19.49 28.29
C GLY A 664 -17.76 20.12 26.89
N TRP A 665 -18.47 19.48 25.94
CA TRP A 665 -18.79 20.05 24.64
C TRP A 665 -20.24 20.57 24.63
N THR A 666 -20.59 21.42 23.66
CA THR A 666 -21.98 21.83 23.42
C THR A 666 -22.52 21.21 22.13
N VAL A 667 -23.84 20.98 22.06
CA VAL A 667 -24.55 20.50 20.87
C VAL A 667 -25.44 21.63 20.35
N THR A 668 -25.18 22.10 19.13
CA THR A 668 -25.95 23.14 18.45
C THR A 668 -26.88 22.52 17.41
N THR A 669 -28.18 22.70 17.57
CA THR A 669 -29.17 22.35 16.54
C THR A 669 -29.34 23.51 15.55
N LYS A 670 -29.38 23.19 14.25
CA LYS A 670 -29.57 24.19 13.17
C LYS A 670 -30.70 23.82 12.23
N ASP A 671 -31.44 24.83 11.80
CA ASP A 671 -32.34 24.74 10.65
C ASP A 671 -31.73 25.55 9.49
N GLY A 672 -31.34 24.85 8.44
CA GLY A 672 -30.48 25.39 7.37
C GLY A 672 -29.22 26.06 7.92
N LYS A 673 -29.16 27.40 7.86
CA LYS A 673 -28.06 28.22 8.39
C LYS A 673 -28.34 28.86 9.76
N LYS A 674 -29.56 28.77 10.29
CA LYS A 674 -29.95 29.36 11.58
C LYS A 674 -29.69 28.40 12.73
N VAL A 675 -29.18 28.89 13.86
CA VAL A 675 -29.18 28.15 15.13
C VAL A 675 -30.58 28.19 15.74
N VAL A 676 -31.06 27.04 16.23
CA VAL A 676 -32.39 26.87 16.84
C VAL A 676 -32.29 26.67 18.36
N ALA A 677 -31.26 25.95 18.81
CA ALA A 677 -30.93 25.76 20.22
C ALA A 677 -29.47 25.31 20.37
N VAL A 678 -28.81 25.74 21.45
CA VAL A 678 -27.57 25.13 21.94
C VAL A 678 -27.92 24.31 23.18
N TYR A 679 -27.19 23.23 23.42
CA TYR A 679 -27.38 22.34 24.57
C TYR A 679 -26.04 22.00 25.21
N THR A 680 -26.04 21.80 26.53
CA THR A 680 -24.91 21.31 27.32
C THR A 680 -25.41 20.40 28.45
N LEU A 681 -24.49 19.73 29.15
CA LEU A 681 -24.80 19.08 30.42
C LEU A 681 -24.61 20.07 31.58
N ASN A 682 -25.52 20.04 32.55
CA ASN A 682 -25.35 20.69 33.84
C ASN A 682 -24.50 19.81 34.80
N GLU A 683 -24.23 20.31 36.01
CA GLU A 683 -23.44 19.57 37.03
C GLU A 683 -24.12 18.25 37.49
N ALA A 684 -25.44 18.12 37.31
CA ALA A 684 -26.19 16.89 37.55
C ALA A 684 -26.18 15.91 36.35
N SER A 685 -25.46 16.23 35.27
CA SER A 685 -25.44 15.47 34.00
C SER A 685 -26.79 15.39 33.26
N GLU A 686 -27.64 16.40 33.43
CA GLU A 686 -28.90 16.60 32.70
C GLU A 686 -28.68 17.54 31.50
N VAL A 687 -29.42 17.33 30.40
CA VAL A 687 -29.36 18.19 29.22
C VAL A 687 -30.12 19.49 29.46
N VAL A 688 -29.40 20.60 29.47
CA VAL A 688 -29.98 21.95 29.54
C VAL A 688 -29.79 22.70 28.23
N LYS A 689 -30.81 23.47 27.83
CA LYS A 689 -30.72 24.40 26.69
C LYS A 689 -30.01 25.68 27.12
N VAL A 690 -29.13 26.18 26.26
CA VAL A 690 -28.37 27.44 26.36
C VAL A 690 -28.80 28.37 25.23
#